data_AF-A0A2N9L778-F1
#
_entry.id   AF-A0A2N9L778-F1
#
_cell.length_a   1.000
_cell.length_b   1.000
_cell.length_c   1.000
_cell.angle_alpha   90.00
_cell.angle_beta   90.00
_cell.angle_gamma   90.00
#
_symmetry.space_group_name_H-M   'P 1'
#
loop_
_entity.id
_entity.type
_entity.pdbx_description
1 polymer ?
#
loop_
_entity_poly.entity_id
_entity_poly.type
_entity_poly.pdbx_seq_one_letter_code
_entity_poly.pdbx_strand_id
1 'polypeptide(L)'
;MDAAMLPCRPAPRILRVSGILLAAATVCVLLARRQEPVSAADSLAAQRAAYTHAVAAHYNEPFSQEHPFLPSYATTDTGQFIDPKSFPSAKYCGHCHQQAYAEWRQTVHANSFRNPWYVKNVNLLSSQRGIEYSRHCEGCHNPIALVSGALTKGSPINRGFDNDAITCSVCHSIQKVDTRGTGSYVMGVPSALVDADGNPILGEVSDKEILAHLDRHDKAVMKDFYRSSEFCGVCHKAAIPKMLNEYKWQRAIFLYDEWQQSSFAKQSPLPFYVKDQVSTCQTCHMPEESLTLPDYGAENGKIASHRWLGANTLLYKYYGYDEQLEKTIAFLRDQVLNVDIFGIERNGGKLIAPLGTVPFDVAPGDLLTVFVVIQNKGIGHTLVPEQRDFYQCWVEFQAKDAAGKILMDSGALSPDGTLDPTAHSFTNRLVNIRGTLNDHHQVWDTRVVAYNNTIASGRSQIVRYQFQAPQHTAGPITITAKVNYRRFNQQFINWVMGKHYDMPVVEMASRTRTLVLGANQPAAPDPADNPTWMRWNNYGIAVLDAEQYAASADAFEQVAKLRPDYADAYTNVAIADISWQRYDDARANLEKALQLSPQNARALYYRAQVERIQGNLDAAIADLRIMAEEFPRSRDAHRELGFSLYQQHKYEEARREYEIVQSIDPDDLSAHYILSIVYRRLGMKDKSAHEAAEFADQKDDPTANTYALEYLAKHPDVATESVPWHIHKANADEGAAGEGRGR
;
A
#
# COMPACT_ATOMS: atom_id res chain seq x y z
N MET A 1 2.31 92.87 -36.42
CA MET A 1 1.75 93.97 -37.22
C MET A 1 2.57 94.05 -38.49
N ASP A 2 1.89 93.73 -39.59
CA ASP A 2 2.16 94.01 -41.02
C ASP A 2 3.46 93.43 -41.63
N ALA A 3 3.46 92.42 -42.52
CA ALA A 3 2.84 92.33 -43.87
C ALA A 3 3.27 93.51 -44.77
N ALA A 4 3.79 93.38 -45.99
CA ALA A 4 4.04 92.28 -46.90
C ALA A 4 4.84 92.79 -48.13
N MET A 5 5.24 91.84 -49.00
CA MET A 5 5.39 91.94 -50.47
C MET A 5 6.75 92.26 -51.14
N LEU A 6 7.25 91.20 -51.81
CA LEU A 6 8.01 91.01 -53.08
C LEU A 6 7.83 92.12 -54.18
N PRO A 7 8.64 92.22 -55.28
CA PRO A 7 9.07 91.09 -56.14
C PRO A 7 10.36 91.20 -57.04
N CYS A 8 10.60 90.11 -57.79
CA CYS A 8 11.19 89.98 -59.16
C CYS A 8 12.72 89.94 -59.45
N ARG A 9 13.23 88.70 -59.72
CA ARG A 9 13.98 88.11 -60.89
C ARG A 9 14.85 89.00 -61.84
N PRO A 10 15.83 88.48 -62.66
CA PRO A 10 16.14 87.08 -63.07
C PRO A 10 17.64 86.66 -63.13
N ALA A 11 17.87 85.39 -63.52
CA ALA A 11 19.13 84.66 -63.71
C ALA A 11 19.88 84.98 -65.03
N PRO A 12 21.02 84.30 -65.31
CA PRO A 12 20.92 83.13 -66.19
C PRO A 12 21.78 81.91 -65.81
N ARG A 13 21.37 80.79 -66.42
CA ARG A 13 21.84 79.40 -66.33
C ARG A 13 23.12 79.16 -67.13
N ILE A 14 23.91 78.17 -66.70
CA ILE A 14 24.53 77.21 -67.63
C ILE A 14 24.22 75.79 -67.12
N LEU A 15 23.54 75.02 -67.98
CA LEU A 15 23.30 73.59 -67.86
C LEU A 15 24.56 72.81 -68.28
N ARG A 16 24.89 71.73 -67.56
CA ARG A 16 25.22 70.44 -68.17
C ARG A 16 24.66 69.31 -67.30
N VAL A 17 23.87 68.45 -67.95
CA VAL A 17 23.24 67.23 -67.41
C VAL A 17 23.91 66.03 -68.08
N SER A 18 24.01 64.94 -67.31
CA SER A 18 24.08 63.49 -67.66
C SER A 18 25.31 62.85 -67.01
N GLY A 19 25.23 61.84 -66.13
CA GLY A 19 24.09 61.15 -65.52
C GLY A 19 24.58 60.14 -64.47
N ILE A 20 23.70 59.90 -63.49
CA ILE A 20 23.42 58.66 -62.75
C ILE A 20 24.56 57.97 -61.97
N LEU A 21 24.51 58.09 -60.63
CA LEU A 21 24.27 56.96 -59.71
C LEU A 21 23.99 57.51 -58.29
N LEU A 22 22.78 57.23 -57.80
CA LEU A 22 22.30 57.57 -56.46
C LEU A 22 23.00 56.70 -55.40
N ALA A 23 23.49 57.34 -54.34
CA ALA A 23 23.56 56.75 -53.00
C ALA A 23 23.11 57.82 -52.00
N ALA A 24 21.83 57.77 -51.63
CA ALA A 24 21.27 58.60 -50.57
C ALA A 24 21.39 57.85 -49.24
N ALA A 25 22.12 58.42 -48.29
CA ALA A 25 22.08 58.01 -46.90
C ALA A 25 20.90 58.70 -46.21
N THR A 26 19.83 57.94 -45.94
CA THR A 26 18.73 58.33 -45.06
C THR A 26 19.00 57.80 -43.66
N VAL A 27 19.13 58.70 -42.69
CA VAL A 27 19.15 58.36 -41.25
C VAL A 27 17.74 57.98 -40.84
N CYS A 28 17.49 56.69 -40.64
CA CYS A 28 16.32 56.18 -39.91
C CYS A 28 16.66 56.12 -38.41
N VAL A 29 15.95 56.91 -37.61
CA VAL A 29 15.90 56.72 -36.15
C VAL A 29 15.08 55.47 -35.87
N LEU A 30 15.75 54.33 -35.68
CA LEU A 30 15.16 53.14 -35.10
C LEU A 30 15.06 53.35 -33.59
N LEU A 31 13.83 53.52 -33.09
CA LEU A 31 13.51 53.26 -31.69
C LEU A 31 13.73 51.77 -31.42
N ALA A 32 14.96 51.41 -31.06
CA ALA A 32 15.23 50.13 -30.43
C ALA A 32 14.55 50.15 -29.05
N ARG A 33 13.36 49.55 -28.95
CA ARG A 33 12.89 49.02 -27.67
C ARG A 33 13.99 48.07 -27.21
N ARG A 34 14.73 48.44 -26.16
CA ARG A 34 15.51 47.47 -25.37
C ARG A 34 14.50 46.43 -24.89
N GLN A 35 14.47 45.26 -25.52
CA GLN A 35 13.94 44.08 -24.86
C GLN A 35 14.87 43.85 -23.67
N GLU A 36 14.34 44.00 -22.46
CA GLU A 36 15.04 43.50 -21.29
C GLU A 36 15.34 42.01 -21.49
N PRO A 37 16.49 41.50 -21.03
CA PRO A 37 16.78 40.08 -21.11
C PRO A 37 15.68 39.32 -20.37
N VAL A 38 14.88 38.56 -21.13
CA VAL A 38 13.88 37.62 -20.59
C VAL A 38 14.65 36.63 -19.72
N SER A 39 14.35 36.56 -18.43
CA SER A 39 15.02 35.63 -17.53
C SER A 39 14.72 34.18 -17.95
N ALA A 40 15.57 33.22 -17.58
CA ALA A 40 15.31 31.80 -17.85
C ALA A 40 13.95 31.34 -17.27
N ALA A 41 13.54 31.93 -16.15
CA ALA A 41 12.24 31.70 -15.52
C ALA A 41 11.07 32.25 -16.38
N ASP A 42 11.20 33.45 -16.93
CA ASP A 42 10.19 34.04 -17.82
C ASP A 42 10.07 33.26 -19.14
N SER A 43 11.18 32.73 -19.64
CA SER A 43 11.20 31.85 -20.82
C SER A 43 10.49 30.52 -20.54
N LEU A 44 10.73 29.89 -19.39
CA LEU A 44 10.05 28.66 -18.98
C LEU A 44 8.55 28.86 -18.82
N ALA A 45 8.14 29.94 -18.14
CA ALA A 45 6.73 30.27 -17.96
C ALA A 45 6.01 30.45 -19.31
N ALA A 46 6.64 31.15 -20.26
CA ALA A 46 6.11 31.30 -21.60
C ALA A 46 6.03 29.97 -22.37
N GLN A 47 7.05 29.11 -22.28
CA GLN A 47 7.04 27.78 -22.91
C GLN A 47 5.94 26.87 -22.34
N ARG A 48 5.77 26.85 -21.01
CA ARG A 48 4.70 26.11 -20.34
C ARG A 48 3.31 26.59 -20.72
N ALA A 49 3.10 27.90 -20.76
CA ALA A 49 1.84 28.48 -21.18
C ALA A 49 1.51 28.12 -22.65
N ALA A 50 2.50 28.20 -23.54
CA ALA A 50 2.35 27.83 -24.94
C ALA A 50 2.03 26.33 -25.11
N TYR A 51 2.72 25.45 -24.39
CA TYR A 51 2.44 24.01 -24.43
C TYR A 51 1.05 23.69 -23.87
N THR A 52 0.69 24.29 -22.73
CA THR A 52 -0.63 24.13 -22.12
C THR A 52 -1.75 24.55 -23.07
N HIS A 53 -1.58 25.68 -23.75
CA HIS A 53 -2.54 26.14 -24.76
C HIS A 53 -2.68 25.13 -25.92
N ALA A 54 -1.57 24.54 -26.38
CA ALA A 54 -1.59 23.51 -27.42
C ALA A 54 -2.30 22.21 -26.96
N VAL A 55 -2.08 21.79 -25.72
CA VAL A 55 -2.74 20.61 -25.14
C VAL A 55 -4.25 20.86 -24.96
N ALA A 56 -4.63 22.03 -24.43
CA ALA A 56 -6.02 22.41 -24.16
C ALA A 56 -6.93 22.35 -25.41
N ALA A 57 -6.37 22.52 -26.62
CA ALA A 57 -7.12 22.41 -27.86
C ALA A 57 -7.75 21.01 -28.10
N HIS A 58 -7.20 19.98 -27.46
CA HIS A 58 -7.63 18.59 -27.64
C HIS A 58 -7.92 17.87 -26.32
N TYR A 59 -7.50 18.42 -25.18
CA TYR A 59 -7.69 17.85 -23.85
C TYR A 59 -9.15 17.86 -23.42
N ASN A 60 -9.66 16.71 -22.96
CA ASN A 60 -11.01 16.61 -22.40
C ASN A 60 -10.95 16.87 -20.88
N GLU A 61 -11.79 17.75 -20.34
CA GLU A 61 -11.82 18.10 -18.90
C GLU A 61 -13.18 17.78 -18.28
N PRO A 62 -13.57 16.49 -18.19
CA PRO A 62 -14.92 16.13 -17.73
C PRO A 62 -15.10 16.29 -16.21
N PHE A 63 -14.02 16.55 -15.48
CA PHE A 63 -13.99 16.54 -14.02
C PHE A 63 -13.83 17.94 -13.41
N SER A 64 -12.85 18.70 -13.89
CA SER A 64 -12.60 20.09 -13.46
C SER A 64 -11.69 20.79 -14.46
N GLN A 65 -12.00 22.05 -14.75
CA GLN A 65 -11.11 22.95 -15.51
C GLN A 65 -9.97 23.49 -14.65
N GLU A 66 -10.18 23.61 -13.33
CA GLU A 66 -9.17 24.11 -12.38
C GLU A 66 -8.18 23.00 -11.97
N HIS A 67 -8.59 21.74 -12.10
CA HIS A 67 -7.82 20.57 -11.71
C HIS A 67 -7.79 19.54 -12.86
N PRO A 68 -6.99 19.80 -13.92
CA PRO A 68 -7.04 19.02 -15.16
C PRO A 68 -6.62 17.54 -15.00
N PHE A 69 -5.86 17.23 -13.95
CA PHE A 69 -5.30 15.89 -13.69
C PHE A 69 -6.24 14.94 -12.94
N LEU A 70 -7.37 15.45 -12.43
CA LEU A 70 -8.38 14.59 -11.82
C LEU A 70 -8.79 13.46 -12.79
N PRO A 71 -9.14 12.26 -12.28
CA PRO A 71 -9.25 11.81 -10.88
C PRO A 71 -7.94 11.52 -10.11
N SER A 72 -6.76 11.81 -10.68
CA SER A 72 -5.51 11.77 -9.89
C SER A 72 -5.40 13.04 -9.02
N TYR A 73 -4.83 12.92 -7.83
CA TYR A 73 -4.49 14.07 -6.99
C TYR A 73 -3.14 14.71 -7.36
N ALA A 74 -2.46 14.19 -8.38
CA ALA A 74 -1.23 14.78 -8.89
C ALA A 74 -1.51 16.17 -9.45
N THR A 75 -0.56 17.08 -9.26
CA THR A 75 -0.55 18.38 -9.95
C THR A 75 0.86 18.76 -10.33
N THR A 76 1.02 19.88 -11.04
CA THR A 76 2.33 20.49 -11.28
C THR A 76 2.52 21.68 -10.36
N ASP A 77 3.76 22.08 -10.14
CA ASP A 77 4.16 23.30 -9.43
C ASP A 77 3.44 24.59 -9.87
N THR A 78 2.87 24.61 -11.09
CA THR A 78 2.13 25.74 -11.67
C THR A 78 0.68 25.41 -12.02
N GLY A 79 0.24 24.16 -11.86
CA GLY A 79 -1.04 23.65 -12.38
C GLY A 79 -1.11 23.50 -13.91
N GLN A 80 -0.06 23.90 -14.65
CA GLN A 80 0.04 23.82 -16.10
C GLN A 80 0.67 22.50 -16.58
N PHE A 81 0.44 22.12 -17.84
CA PHE A 81 1.04 20.91 -18.42
C PHE A 81 2.55 21.08 -18.65
N ILE A 82 3.28 19.97 -18.61
CA ILE A 82 4.74 19.91 -18.87
C ILE A 82 4.97 19.19 -20.20
N ASP A 83 5.72 19.81 -21.12
CA ASP A 83 6.11 19.14 -22.37
C ASP A 83 6.89 17.87 -22.03
N PRO A 84 6.49 16.68 -22.52
CA PRO A 84 7.15 15.42 -22.20
C PRO A 84 8.62 15.40 -22.63
N LYS A 85 9.04 16.25 -23.58
CA LYS A 85 10.45 16.43 -23.97
C LYS A 85 11.32 17.04 -22.86
N SER A 86 10.70 17.64 -21.85
CA SER A 86 11.39 18.20 -20.69
C SER A 86 11.85 17.11 -19.71
N PHE A 87 11.40 15.85 -19.89
CA PHE A 87 11.82 14.72 -19.07
C PHE A 87 12.98 14.00 -19.73
N PRO A 88 14.18 14.02 -19.12
CA PRO A 88 15.28 13.20 -19.60
C PRO A 88 14.92 11.72 -19.51
N SER A 89 15.43 10.94 -20.47
CA SER A 89 15.31 9.48 -20.44
C SER A 89 16.07 8.88 -19.26
N ALA A 90 15.67 7.70 -18.79
CA ALA A 90 16.45 7.00 -17.75
C ALA A 90 17.89 6.70 -18.20
N LYS A 91 18.09 6.49 -19.51
CA LYS A 91 19.41 6.25 -20.11
C LYS A 91 20.36 7.44 -19.92
N TYR A 92 19.85 8.66 -19.95
CA TYR A 92 20.65 9.87 -19.69
C TYR A 92 21.24 9.84 -18.27
N CYS A 93 20.41 9.52 -17.26
CA CYS A 93 20.87 9.32 -15.88
C CYS A 93 21.87 8.15 -15.77
N GLY A 94 21.65 7.08 -16.56
CA GLY A 94 22.50 5.90 -16.61
C GLY A 94 23.92 6.11 -17.14
N HIS A 95 24.28 7.29 -17.66
CA HIS A 95 25.69 7.60 -17.98
C HIS A 95 26.57 7.60 -16.73
N CYS A 96 26.06 8.20 -15.63
CA CYS A 96 26.74 8.30 -14.33
C CYS A 96 26.22 7.29 -13.29
N HIS A 97 24.95 6.88 -13.38
CA HIS A 97 24.32 5.98 -12.42
C HIS A 97 24.03 4.60 -13.04
N GLN A 98 25.08 3.88 -13.45
CA GLN A 98 24.92 2.63 -14.21
C GLN A 98 24.31 1.52 -13.35
N GLN A 99 24.66 1.45 -12.07
CA GLN A 99 24.07 0.49 -11.13
C GLN A 99 22.58 0.78 -10.95
N ALA A 100 22.21 1.98 -10.52
CA ALA A 100 20.80 2.33 -10.27
C ALA A 100 19.94 2.15 -11.54
N TYR A 101 20.46 2.54 -12.71
CA TYR A 101 19.77 2.35 -13.99
C TYR A 101 19.55 0.85 -14.32
N ALA A 102 20.58 0.01 -14.14
CA ALA A 102 20.48 -1.43 -14.41
C ALA A 102 19.48 -2.13 -13.47
N GLU A 103 19.47 -1.74 -12.20
CA GLU A 103 18.49 -2.21 -11.22
C GLU A 103 17.08 -1.77 -11.58
N TRP A 104 16.87 -0.45 -11.73
CA TRP A 104 15.57 0.14 -12.03
C TRP A 104 14.90 -0.46 -13.27
N ARG A 105 15.67 -0.71 -14.34
CA ARG A 105 15.11 -1.16 -15.62
C ARG A 105 14.34 -2.48 -15.52
N GLN A 106 14.68 -3.32 -14.55
CA GLN A 106 14.08 -4.64 -14.33
C GLN A 106 12.84 -4.61 -13.43
N THR A 107 12.46 -3.44 -12.90
CA THR A 107 11.48 -3.32 -11.80
C THR A 107 10.05 -3.17 -12.28
N VAL A 108 9.09 -3.28 -11.36
CA VAL A 108 7.69 -2.92 -11.66
C VAL A 108 7.56 -1.44 -12.03
N HIS A 109 8.35 -0.53 -11.44
CA HIS A 109 8.28 0.91 -11.72
C HIS A 109 8.63 1.24 -13.18
N ALA A 110 9.72 0.68 -13.72
CA ALA A 110 10.09 0.86 -15.12
C ALA A 110 9.11 0.22 -16.11
N ASN A 111 8.22 -0.65 -15.62
CA ASN A 111 7.35 -1.50 -16.44
C ASN A 111 5.87 -1.33 -16.09
N SER A 112 5.51 -0.35 -15.27
CA SER A 112 4.19 -0.16 -14.66
C SER A 112 3.10 0.13 -15.69
N PHE A 113 3.49 0.75 -16.81
CA PHE A 113 2.58 1.15 -17.89
C PHE A 113 2.53 0.17 -19.08
N ARG A 114 3.56 -0.66 -19.26
CA ARG A 114 3.72 -1.50 -20.48
C ARG A 114 3.45 -2.99 -20.28
N ASN A 115 3.28 -3.44 -19.04
CA ASN A 115 2.99 -4.84 -18.75
C ASN A 115 1.56 -5.23 -19.23
N PRO A 116 1.33 -6.49 -19.65
CA PRO A 116 0.09 -6.85 -20.34
C PRO A 116 -1.15 -6.80 -19.44
N TRP A 117 -1.04 -7.09 -18.14
CA TRP A 117 -2.18 -7.05 -17.21
C TRP A 117 -2.65 -5.63 -16.92
N TYR A 118 -1.74 -4.67 -16.74
CA TYR A 118 -2.09 -3.26 -16.63
C TYR A 118 -2.77 -2.76 -17.90
N VAL A 119 -2.13 -2.98 -19.06
CA VAL A 119 -2.64 -2.54 -20.37
C VAL A 119 -4.03 -3.12 -20.63
N LYS A 120 -4.26 -4.40 -20.32
CA LYS A 120 -5.57 -5.05 -20.48
C LYS A 120 -6.65 -4.37 -19.62
N ASN A 121 -6.36 -4.08 -18.35
CA ASN A 121 -7.33 -3.48 -17.43
C ASN A 121 -7.62 -2.01 -17.76
N VAL A 122 -6.60 -1.20 -18.05
CA VAL A 122 -6.78 0.21 -18.44
C VAL A 122 -7.46 0.37 -19.79
N ASN A 123 -7.22 -0.54 -20.74
CA ASN A 123 -7.97 -0.57 -21.99
C ASN A 123 -9.44 -0.91 -21.76
N LEU A 124 -9.73 -1.81 -20.81
CA LEU A 124 -11.11 -2.11 -20.42
C LEU A 124 -11.79 -0.86 -19.85
N LEU A 125 -11.14 -0.17 -18.90
CA LEU A 125 -11.63 1.11 -18.35
C LEU A 125 -11.89 2.12 -19.47
N SER A 126 -10.89 2.33 -20.32
CA SER A 126 -10.97 3.31 -21.40
C SER A 126 -12.09 2.98 -22.40
N SER A 127 -12.33 1.70 -22.68
CA SER A 127 -13.40 1.26 -23.58
C SER A 127 -14.80 1.41 -22.98
N GLN A 128 -14.93 1.30 -21.66
CA GLN A 128 -16.21 1.37 -20.95
C GLN A 128 -16.59 2.79 -20.54
N ARG A 129 -15.61 3.59 -20.11
CA ARG A 129 -15.83 4.92 -19.50
C ARG A 129 -15.20 6.07 -20.27
N GLY A 130 -14.10 5.84 -20.98
CA GLY A 130 -13.34 6.87 -21.70
C GLY A 130 -11.90 6.99 -21.19
N ILE A 131 -11.02 7.53 -22.04
CA ILE A 131 -9.58 7.62 -21.75
C ILE A 131 -9.27 8.58 -20.59
N GLU A 132 -10.08 9.62 -20.40
CA GLU A 132 -9.98 10.56 -19.27
C GLU A 132 -10.01 9.87 -17.90
N TYR A 133 -10.70 8.74 -17.75
CA TYR A 133 -10.78 8.01 -16.50
C TYR A 133 -9.47 7.28 -16.18
N SER A 134 -8.64 7.01 -17.19
CA SER A 134 -7.34 6.36 -16.98
C SER A 134 -6.41 7.24 -16.15
N ARG A 135 -6.60 8.57 -16.12
CA ARG A 135 -5.79 9.52 -15.33
C ARG A 135 -5.62 9.12 -13.88
N HIS A 136 -6.62 8.46 -13.30
CA HIS A 136 -6.54 7.85 -11.97
C HIS A 136 -5.34 6.91 -11.86
N CYS A 137 -5.21 5.99 -12.81
CA CYS A 137 -4.13 5.02 -12.92
C CYS A 137 -2.80 5.70 -13.24
N GLU A 138 -2.81 6.67 -14.16
CA GLU A 138 -1.58 7.33 -14.65
C GLU A 138 -0.88 8.17 -13.59
N GLY A 139 -1.64 8.67 -12.60
CA GLY A 139 -1.08 9.32 -11.42
C GLY A 139 0.01 8.48 -10.76
N CYS A 140 -0.11 7.16 -10.80
CA CYS A 140 0.89 6.25 -10.25
C CYS A 140 1.67 5.49 -11.33
N HIS A 141 1.05 5.14 -12.46
CA HIS A 141 1.63 4.22 -13.44
C HIS A 141 2.41 4.89 -14.58
N ASN A 142 2.07 6.12 -14.97
CA ASN A 142 2.80 6.88 -15.99
C ASN A 142 2.64 8.39 -15.76
N PRO A 143 3.32 8.94 -14.73
CA PRO A 143 3.22 10.35 -14.37
C PRO A 143 3.52 11.32 -15.51
N ILE A 144 4.46 10.98 -16.41
CA ILE A 144 4.77 11.79 -17.60
C ILE A 144 3.54 11.91 -18.49
N ALA A 145 2.85 10.80 -18.77
CA ALA A 145 1.64 10.81 -19.58
C ALA A 145 0.51 11.67 -18.96
N LEU A 146 0.39 11.65 -17.63
CA LEU A 146 -0.58 12.46 -16.91
C LEU A 146 -0.26 13.96 -17.02
N VAL A 147 0.93 14.37 -16.58
CA VAL A 147 1.30 15.79 -16.46
C VAL A 147 1.57 16.48 -17.80
N SER A 148 1.77 15.71 -18.87
CA SER A 148 1.84 16.22 -20.24
C SER A 148 0.49 16.34 -20.93
N GLY A 149 -0.56 15.74 -20.37
CA GLY A 149 -1.87 15.64 -21.02
C GLY A 149 -1.90 14.71 -22.24
N ALA A 150 -0.88 13.84 -22.39
CA ALA A 150 -0.71 12.99 -23.56
C ALA A 150 -1.72 11.83 -23.66
N LEU A 151 -2.48 11.53 -22.61
CA LEU A 151 -3.55 10.52 -22.60
C LEU A 151 -4.90 11.17 -22.86
N THR A 152 -5.05 11.59 -24.10
CA THR A 152 -6.23 12.29 -24.60
C THR A 152 -6.75 11.62 -25.86
N LYS A 153 -8.05 11.72 -26.13
CA LYS A 153 -8.69 11.10 -27.30
C LYS A 153 -7.96 11.47 -28.60
N GLY A 154 -7.58 10.45 -29.38
CA GLY A 154 -6.87 10.63 -30.64
C GLY A 154 -5.34 10.79 -30.52
N SER A 155 -4.80 10.79 -29.30
CA SER A 155 -3.34 10.83 -29.10
C SER A 155 -2.67 9.56 -29.61
N PRO A 156 -1.41 9.64 -30.09
CA PRO A 156 -0.63 8.47 -30.44
C PRO A 156 -0.51 7.48 -29.26
N ILE A 157 -0.75 6.20 -29.53
CA ILE A 157 -0.69 5.13 -28.50
C ILE A 157 0.77 4.80 -28.15
N ASN A 158 1.70 4.97 -29.09
CA ASN A 158 3.12 4.67 -28.87
C ASN A 158 3.92 5.96 -28.72
N ARG A 159 4.28 6.29 -27.47
CA ARG A 159 5.10 7.47 -27.14
C ARG A 159 6.40 7.00 -26.51
N GLY A 160 7.50 7.72 -26.78
CA GLY A 160 8.84 7.30 -26.35
C GLY A 160 8.94 7.02 -24.85
N PHE A 161 8.27 7.82 -24.01
CA PHE A 161 8.28 7.71 -22.55
C PHE A 161 7.43 6.54 -22.00
N ASP A 162 6.52 5.96 -22.78
CA ASP A 162 5.68 4.84 -22.31
C ASP A 162 6.49 3.58 -21.99
N ASN A 163 7.71 3.48 -22.53
CA ASN A 163 8.61 2.35 -22.29
C ASN A 163 9.31 2.38 -20.92
N ASP A 164 9.40 3.57 -20.32
CA ASP A 164 10.11 3.81 -19.06
C ASP A 164 9.15 4.09 -17.90
N ALA A 165 7.90 4.50 -18.17
CA ALA A 165 6.85 4.68 -17.18
C ALA A 165 7.29 5.56 -15.99
N ILE A 166 7.49 4.99 -14.79
CA ILE A 166 8.06 5.71 -13.63
C ILE A 166 9.59 5.71 -13.75
N THR A 167 10.13 6.72 -14.43
CA THR A 167 11.58 6.92 -14.66
C THR A 167 12.28 7.67 -13.51
N CYS A 168 13.61 7.73 -13.55
CA CYS A 168 14.44 8.51 -12.62
C CYS A 168 13.95 9.96 -12.51
N SER A 169 13.71 10.60 -13.66
CA SER A 169 13.26 12.00 -13.72
C SER A 169 11.83 12.20 -13.20
N VAL A 170 11.00 11.17 -13.10
CA VAL A 170 9.68 11.27 -12.46
C VAL A 170 9.85 11.37 -10.95
N CYS A 171 10.54 10.40 -10.34
CA CYS A 171 10.74 10.39 -8.89
C CYS A 171 11.52 11.61 -8.41
N HIS A 172 12.61 11.93 -9.10
CA HIS A 172 13.53 13.01 -8.69
C HIS A 172 13.04 14.42 -9.03
N SER A 173 11.89 14.57 -9.69
CA SER A 173 11.29 15.88 -9.99
C SER A 173 10.05 16.19 -9.17
N ILE A 174 9.64 15.28 -8.28
CA ILE A 174 8.60 15.58 -7.29
C ILE A 174 9.12 16.69 -6.37
N GLN A 175 8.28 17.72 -6.15
CA GLN A 175 8.61 18.88 -5.32
C GLN A 175 7.93 18.84 -3.96
N LYS A 176 6.73 18.24 -3.88
CA LYS A 176 5.94 18.09 -2.67
C LYS A 176 5.14 16.80 -2.71
N VAL A 177 4.86 16.25 -1.54
CA VAL A 177 4.05 15.04 -1.33
C VAL A 177 3.04 15.27 -0.22
N ASP A 178 1.91 14.59 -0.27
CA ASP A 178 0.99 14.42 0.86
C ASP A 178 0.47 12.98 0.95
N THR A 179 -0.24 12.65 2.04
CA THR A 179 -0.63 11.29 2.38
C THR A 179 -2.05 10.91 1.94
N ARG A 180 -2.70 11.63 1.02
CA ARG A 180 -4.00 11.21 0.44
C ARG A 180 -3.88 9.97 -0.45
N GLY A 181 -2.73 9.81 -1.11
CA GLY A 181 -2.51 8.77 -2.10
C GLY A 181 -3.10 9.14 -3.47
N THR A 182 -3.30 8.16 -4.35
CA THR A 182 -3.87 8.40 -5.70
C THR A 182 -3.07 9.44 -6.50
N GLY A 183 -1.74 9.33 -6.44
CA GLY A 183 -0.81 10.24 -7.10
C GLY A 183 -0.67 11.60 -6.42
N SER A 184 -0.86 11.71 -5.10
CA SER A 184 -0.83 12.98 -4.35
C SER A 184 0.56 13.64 -4.23
N TYR A 185 1.11 14.06 -5.36
CA TYR A 185 2.39 14.77 -5.47
C TYR A 185 2.29 16.00 -6.37
N VAL A 186 3.25 16.91 -6.20
CA VAL A 186 3.46 18.09 -7.06
C VAL A 186 4.69 17.84 -7.93
N MET A 187 4.50 17.78 -9.25
CA MET A 187 5.57 17.58 -10.23
C MET A 187 6.17 18.91 -10.69
N GLY A 188 7.50 19.04 -10.57
CA GLY A 188 8.26 20.14 -11.17
C GLY A 188 8.72 19.81 -12.59
N VAL A 189 9.27 20.81 -13.30
CA VAL A 189 10.05 20.50 -14.50
C VAL A 189 11.36 19.85 -14.07
N PRO A 190 11.73 18.67 -14.62
CA PRO A 190 12.99 18.02 -14.27
C PRO A 190 14.20 18.90 -14.59
N SER A 191 15.19 18.86 -13.70
CA SER A 191 16.48 19.50 -13.90
C SER A 191 17.58 18.65 -13.27
N ALA A 192 18.64 18.36 -14.03
CA ALA A 192 19.81 17.66 -13.50
C ALA A 192 20.77 18.62 -12.77
N LEU A 193 20.60 19.94 -12.89
CA LEU A 193 21.46 20.93 -12.27
C LEU A 193 20.65 22.19 -11.96
N VAL A 194 20.99 22.89 -10.87
CA VAL A 194 20.51 24.26 -10.62
C VAL A 194 21.62 25.28 -10.87
N ASP A 195 21.29 26.54 -11.16
CA ASP A 195 22.24 27.65 -11.23
C ASP A 195 22.77 28.06 -9.84
N ALA A 196 23.59 29.11 -9.78
CA ALA A 196 24.16 29.61 -8.52
C ALA A 196 23.10 30.14 -7.54
N ASP A 197 21.97 30.61 -8.05
CA ASP A 197 20.85 31.12 -7.26
C ASP A 197 19.88 30.00 -6.84
N GLY A 198 20.09 28.78 -7.37
CA GLY A 198 19.27 27.61 -7.09
C GLY A 198 18.08 27.43 -8.04
N ASN A 199 18.03 28.18 -9.15
CA ASN A 199 17.00 27.98 -10.17
C ASN A 199 17.35 26.78 -11.07
N PRO A 200 16.35 26.01 -11.52
CA PRO A 200 16.59 24.84 -12.37
C PRO A 200 17.21 25.24 -13.73
N ILE A 201 18.26 24.54 -14.13
CA ILE A 201 18.79 24.56 -15.49
C ILE A 201 18.02 23.51 -16.30
N LEU A 202 17.31 23.98 -17.33
CA LEU A 202 16.39 23.16 -18.10
C LEU A 202 17.09 22.41 -19.23
N GLY A 203 16.58 21.21 -19.51
CA GLY A 203 17.12 20.33 -20.54
C GLY A 203 18.31 19.49 -20.06
N GLU A 204 18.92 18.77 -21.00
CA GLU A 204 20.09 17.94 -20.69
C GLU A 204 21.35 18.79 -20.50
N VAL A 205 22.06 18.53 -19.41
CA VAL A 205 23.36 19.11 -19.08
C VAL A 205 24.44 18.05 -19.31
N SER A 206 25.62 18.44 -19.81
CA SER A 206 26.68 17.45 -20.05
C SER A 206 27.20 16.82 -18.76
N ASP A 207 27.57 15.54 -18.80
CA ASP A 207 28.17 14.81 -17.66
C ASP A 207 29.33 15.59 -17.03
N LYS A 208 30.19 16.22 -17.84
CA LYS A 208 31.32 17.03 -17.37
C LYS A 208 30.88 18.19 -16.47
N GLU A 209 29.81 18.87 -16.86
CA GLU A 209 29.28 20.02 -16.11
C GLU A 209 28.62 19.55 -14.80
N ILE A 210 27.88 18.44 -14.83
CA ILE A 210 27.29 17.84 -13.63
C ILE A 210 28.38 17.41 -12.64
N LEU A 211 29.38 16.67 -13.12
CA LEU A 211 30.49 16.18 -12.29
C LEU A 211 31.37 17.31 -11.73
N ALA A 212 31.39 18.48 -12.37
CA ALA A 212 32.08 19.66 -11.85
C ALA A 212 31.29 20.37 -10.73
N HIS A 213 30.00 20.09 -10.58
CA HIS A 213 29.07 20.80 -9.72
C HIS A 213 28.12 19.86 -8.97
N LEU A 214 28.67 18.87 -8.26
CA LEU A 214 27.90 17.84 -7.54
C LEU A 214 26.98 18.41 -6.46
N ASP A 215 27.36 19.52 -5.81
CA ASP A 215 26.52 20.22 -4.83
C ASP A 215 25.24 20.79 -5.46
N ARG A 216 25.37 21.36 -6.67
CA ARG A 216 24.23 21.88 -7.44
C ARG A 216 23.42 20.75 -8.08
N HIS A 217 24.05 19.63 -8.39
CA HIS A 217 23.34 18.44 -8.87
C HIS A 217 22.47 17.84 -7.77
N ASP A 218 23.06 17.59 -6.59
CA ASP A 218 22.36 17.08 -5.41
C ASP A 218 21.15 17.96 -5.06
N LYS A 219 21.33 19.29 -4.98
CA LYS A 219 20.24 20.24 -4.74
C LYS A 219 19.11 20.17 -5.78
N ALA A 220 19.43 19.81 -7.02
CA ALA A 220 18.46 19.69 -8.11
C ALA A 220 17.63 18.41 -7.98
N VAL A 221 18.26 17.27 -7.68
CA VAL A 221 17.64 15.94 -7.77
C VAL A 221 17.30 15.29 -6.43
N MET A 222 17.84 15.76 -5.31
CA MET A 222 17.60 15.21 -3.97
C MET A 222 16.67 16.10 -3.14
N LYS A 223 15.77 15.44 -2.39
CA LYS A 223 14.79 16.05 -1.48
C LYS A 223 14.77 15.26 -0.17
N ASP A 224 14.54 15.95 0.94
CA ASP A 224 14.52 15.34 2.28
C ASP A 224 13.47 14.22 2.40
N PHE A 225 12.31 14.39 1.76
CA PHE A 225 11.21 13.44 1.86
C PHE A 225 11.49 12.09 1.16
N TYR A 226 12.52 11.95 0.33
CA TYR A 226 12.87 10.65 -0.28
C TYR A 226 13.28 9.58 0.73
N ARG A 227 13.63 9.99 1.96
CA ARG A 227 13.93 9.08 3.08
C ARG A 227 12.69 8.73 3.93
N SER A 228 11.54 9.33 3.63
CA SER A 228 10.29 9.18 4.37
C SER A 228 9.31 8.26 3.64
N SER A 229 8.46 7.54 4.38
CA SER A 229 7.47 6.63 3.76
C SER A 229 6.31 7.37 3.09
N GLU A 230 6.11 8.65 3.43
CA GLU A 230 5.18 9.58 2.77
C GLU A 230 5.45 9.67 1.27
N PHE A 231 6.73 9.62 0.87
CA PHE A 231 7.12 9.58 -0.54
C PHE A 231 6.53 8.38 -1.27
N CYS A 232 6.55 7.19 -0.65
CA CYS A 232 5.95 5.99 -1.23
C CYS A 232 4.41 6.05 -1.16
N GLY A 233 3.88 6.67 -0.10
CA GLY A 233 2.45 6.80 0.16
C GLY A 233 1.67 7.51 -0.95
N VAL A 234 2.30 8.41 -1.72
CA VAL A 234 1.62 9.10 -2.83
C VAL A 234 1.07 8.13 -3.89
N CYS A 235 1.70 6.96 -4.07
CA CYS A 235 1.27 5.93 -5.02
C CYS A 235 0.79 4.64 -4.33
N HIS A 236 1.38 4.27 -3.18
CA HIS A 236 1.08 3.05 -2.42
C HIS A 236 -0.01 3.25 -1.35
N LYS A 237 -0.75 4.36 -1.45
CA LYS A 237 -2.07 4.58 -0.90
C LYS A 237 -2.96 5.05 -2.04
N ALA A 238 -4.17 4.52 -2.15
CA ALA A 238 -5.06 4.86 -3.26
C ALA A 238 -6.52 4.64 -2.88
N ALA A 239 -7.37 5.48 -3.44
CA ALA A 239 -8.81 5.41 -3.29
C ALA A 239 -9.51 5.57 -4.64
N ILE A 240 -10.65 4.92 -4.80
CA ILE A 240 -11.55 5.04 -5.93
C ILE A 240 -12.52 6.18 -5.62
N PRO A 241 -12.36 7.36 -6.24
CA PRO A 241 -13.26 8.48 -6.00
C PRO A 241 -14.62 8.25 -6.65
N LYS A 242 -15.65 8.94 -6.14
CA LYS A 242 -17.01 8.92 -6.71
C LYS A 242 -17.05 9.20 -8.21
N MET A 243 -16.17 10.07 -8.71
CA MET A 243 -16.09 10.38 -10.13
C MET A 243 -15.62 9.20 -11.00
N LEU A 244 -14.96 8.19 -10.42
CA LEU A 244 -14.49 7.00 -11.14
C LEU A 244 -15.52 5.86 -11.10
N ASN A 245 -16.19 5.66 -9.96
CA ASN A 245 -17.13 4.54 -9.75
C ASN A 245 -18.62 4.94 -9.74
N GLU A 246 -18.95 6.23 -9.87
CA GLU A 246 -20.30 6.80 -9.81
C GLU A 246 -21.08 6.43 -8.53
N TYR A 247 -20.36 6.15 -7.45
CA TYR A 247 -20.94 5.68 -6.21
C TYR A 247 -20.56 6.58 -5.03
N LYS A 248 -19.35 6.38 -4.50
CA LYS A 248 -18.77 7.10 -3.37
C LYS A 248 -17.27 6.91 -3.36
N TRP A 249 -16.55 7.73 -2.61
CA TRP A 249 -15.17 7.45 -2.28
C TRP A 249 -15.02 6.10 -1.55
N GLN A 250 -14.11 5.26 -2.04
CA GLN A 250 -13.77 3.97 -1.44
C GLN A 250 -12.27 3.80 -1.40
N ARG A 251 -11.71 3.44 -0.24
CA ARG A 251 -10.29 3.12 -0.16
C ARG A 251 -10.00 1.79 -0.86
N ALA A 252 -8.98 1.78 -1.72
CA ALA A 252 -8.55 0.60 -2.47
C ALA A 252 -7.19 0.05 -1.98
N ILE A 253 -6.25 0.93 -1.61
CA ILE A 253 -4.90 0.56 -1.17
C ILE A 253 -4.58 1.29 0.13
N PHE A 254 -4.21 0.54 1.17
CA PHE A 254 -4.05 1.02 2.55
C PHE A 254 -2.60 0.93 3.07
N LEU A 255 -1.63 0.55 2.24
CA LEU A 255 -0.32 0.09 2.73
C LEU A 255 0.40 1.12 3.60
N TYR A 256 0.36 2.41 3.23
CA TYR A 256 0.95 3.48 4.04
C TYR A 256 0.27 3.59 5.42
N ASP A 257 -1.06 3.53 5.46
CA ASP A 257 -1.82 3.63 6.71
C ASP A 257 -1.56 2.43 7.63
N GLU A 258 -1.46 1.23 7.04
CA GLU A 258 -1.13 -0.01 7.74
C GLU A 258 0.31 0.03 8.28
N TRP A 259 1.27 0.51 7.48
CA TRP A 259 2.65 0.70 7.91
C TRP A 259 2.76 1.68 9.07
N GLN A 260 2.08 2.82 8.98
CA GLN A 260 2.10 3.85 10.02
C GLN A 260 1.57 3.31 11.36
N GLN A 261 0.54 2.46 11.32
CA GLN A 261 -0.03 1.81 12.50
C GLN A 261 0.80 0.62 13.00
N SER A 262 1.71 0.10 12.18
CA SER A 262 2.55 -1.05 12.54
C SER A 262 3.68 -0.67 13.51
N SER A 263 4.31 -1.68 14.08
CA SER A 263 5.48 -1.48 14.93
C SER A 263 6.74 -1.07 14.18
N PHE A 264 6.75 -1.18 12.85
CA PHE A 264 7.87 -0.75 12.02
C PHE A 264 7.96 0.78 11.95
N ALA A 265 6.84 1.49 11.94
CA ALA A 265 6.85 2.95 11.94
C ALA A 265 7.17 3.55 13.32
N LYS A 266 6.87 2.81 14.40
CA LYS A 266 6.90 3.29 15.79
C LYS A 266 6.09 4.57 16.01
N GLN A 267 5.02 4.75 15.23
CA GLN A 267 4.09 5.89 15.34
C GLN A 267 2.78 5.51 16.05
N SER A 268 2.60 4.24 16.38
CA SER A 268 1.47 3.73 17.16
C SER A 268 1.97 2.85 18.31
N PRO A 269 1.40 2.99 19.52
CA PRO A 269 1.68 2.10 20.66
C PRO A 269 0.87 0.80 20.62
N LEU A 270 -0.08 0.66 19.69
CA LEU A 270 -1.05 -0.44 19.67
C LEU A 270 -0.57 -1.79 19.13
N PRO A 271 0.53 -1.93 18.35
CA PRO A 271 1.01 -3.24 17.93
C PRO A 271 1.26 -4.20 19.10
N PHE A 272 0.96 -5.49 18.92
CA PHE A 272 1.24 -6.54 19.91
C PHE A 272 2.72 -6.81 20.14
N TYR A 273 3.55 -6.47 19.16
CA TYR A 273 4.99 -6.65 19.17
C TYR A 273 5.66 -5.35 18.76
N VAL A 274 6.59 -4.85 19.56
CA VAL A 274 7.30 -3.59 19.32
C VAL A 274 8.67 -3.89 18.67
N LYS A 275 9.03 -3.14 17.63
CA LYS A 275 10.37 -3.19 17.01
C LYS A 275 11.28 -2.17 17.67
N ASP A 276 12.57 -2.51 17.77
CA ASP A 276 13.55 -1.63 18.42
C ASP A 276 13.82 -0.36 17.61
N GLN A 277 13.78 -0.47 16.28
CA GLN A 277 14.13 0.60 15.34
C GLN A 277 12.99 0.90 14.37
N VAL A 278 12.97 2.14 13.88
CA VAL A 278 12.07 2.53 12.79
C VAL A 278 12.56 1.87 11.50
N SER A 279 11.63 1.29 10.73
CA SER A 279 11.87 0.82 9.38
C SER A 279 10.89 1.51 8.45
N THR A 280 11.40 2.29 7.51
CA THR A 280 10.59 2.93 6.47
C THR A 280 10.34 1.95 5.32
N CYS A 281 9.45 2.31 4.39
CA CYS A 281 9.30 1.56 3.14
C CYS A 281 10.66 1.31 2.46
N GLN A 282 11.53 2.32 2.44
CA GLN A 282 12.86 2.26 1.84
C GLN A 282 13.78 1.28 2.56
N THR A 283 13.70 1.15 3.89
CA THR A 283 14.54 0.22 4.64
C THR A 283 14.39 -1.22 4.13
N CYS A 284 13.16 -1.64 3.79
CA CYS A 284 12.88 -2.99 3.30
C CYS A 284 12.96 -3.11 1.78
N HIS A 285 12.46 -2.10 1.05
CA HIS A 285 12.31 -2.18 -0.41
C HIS A 285 13.49 -1.58 -1.19
N MET A 286 14.30 -0.73 -0.55
CA MET A 286 15.51 -0.13 -1.12
C MET A 286 16.73 -0.37 -0.20
N PRO A 287 17.01 -1.63 0.19
CA PRO A 287 18.14 -1.90 1.07
C PRO A 287 19.45 -1.46 0.42
N GLU A 288 20.45 -1.16 1.23
CA GLU A 288 21.78 -0.86 0.70
C GLU A 288 22.37 -2.09 -0.02
N GLU A 289 22.82 -1.90 -1.26
CA GLU A 289 23.53 -2.92 -2.04
C GLU A 289 24.91 -2.41 -2.44
N SER A 290 25.89 -3.32 -2.46
CA SER A 290 27.23 -3.03 -2.97
C SER A 290 27.21 -2.89 -4.49
N LEU A 291 27.99 -1.96 -5.02
CA LEU A 291 28.11 -1.75 -6.45
C LEU A 291 28.72 -2.95 -7.18
N THR A 292 28.13 -3.30 -8.33
CA THR A 292 28.75 -4.15 -9.36
C THR A 292 29.02 -3.37 -10.66
N LEU A 293 28.41 -2.19 -10.82
CA LEU A 293 28.58 -1.26 -11.92
C LEU A 293 28.96 0.14 -11.40
N PRO A 294 29.58 1.00 -12.22
CA PRO A 294 29.88 2.39 -11.86
C PRO A 294 28.64 3.18 -11.44
N ASP A 295 28.71 3.85 -10.29
CA ASP A 295 27.68 4.76 -9.84
C ASP A 295 28.30 5.90 -9.04
N TYR A 296 28.22 7.14 -9.55
CA TYR A 296 28.82 8.32 -8.91
C TYR A 296 28.01 8.81 -7.70
N GLY A 297 26.77 8.31 -7.52
CA GLY A 297 25.95 8.59 -6.34
C GLY A 297 26.21 7.66 -5.16
N ALA A 298 27.15 6.71 -5.30
CA ALA A 298 27.43 5.73 -4.27
C ALA A 298 28.27 6.29 -3.12
N GLU A 299 27.90 5.91 -1.91
CA GLU A 299 28.64 6.22 -0.69
C GLU A 299 29.33 4.93 -0.19
N ASN A 300 30.65 4.99 0.02
CA ASN A 300 31.44 3.84 0.48
C ASN A 300 31.27 2.56 -0.39
N GLY A 301 31.06 2.74 -1.69
CA GLY A 301 30.85 1.63 -2.64
C GLY A 301 29.47 0.97 -2.55
N LYS A 302 28.50 1.62 -1.92
CA LYS A 302 27.11 1.17 -1.79
C LYS A 302 26.12 2.21 -2.28
N ILE A 303 24.94 1.75 -2.69
CA ILE A 303 23.78 2.60 -3.01
C ILE A 303 22.53 2.05 -2.34
N ALA A 304 21.53 2.91 -2.13
CA ALA A 304 20.17 2.44 -1.89
C ALA A 304 19.68 1.71 -3.15
N SER A 305 19.29 0.44 -3.01
CA SER A 305 18.90 -0.35 -4.16
C SER A 305 17.66 0.21 -4.85
N HIS A 306 17.72 0.29 -6.18
CA HIS A 306 16.61 0.64 -7.05
C HIS A 306 15.95 -0.62 -7.62
N ARG A 307 15.91 -1.71 -6.85
CA ARG A 307 15.23 -2.96 -7.22
C ARG A 307 13.79 -3.03 -6.72
N TRP A 308 13.44 -2.34 -5.63
CA TRP A 308 12.11 -2.38 -4.99
C TRP A 308 11.57 -3.81 -4.84
N LEU A 309 12.31 -4.65 -4.12
CA LEU A 309 11.93 -6.05 -3.89
C LEU A 309 10.53 -6.11 -3.29
N GLY A 310 9.64 -6.90 -3.87
CA GLY A 310 8.23 -6.95 -3.48
C GLY A 310 7.64 -8.33 -3.78
N ALA A 311 6.40 -8.38 -4.24
CA ALA A 311 5.71 -9.66 -4.47
C ALA A 311 5.40 -9.96 -5.94
N ASN A 312 5.98 -9.23 -6.90
CA ASN A 312 5.66 -9.40 -8.33
C ASN A 312 6.59 -10.39 -9.06
N THR A 313 6.52 -11.66 -8.70
CA THR A 313 7.31 -12.74 -9.34
C THR A 313 6.97 -12.93 -10.82
N LEU A 314 5.74 -12.63 -11.23
CA LEU A 314 5.29 -12.82 -12.60
C LEU A 314 5.93 -11.84 -13.59
N LEU A 315 6.07 -10.56 -13.23
CA LEU A 315 6.73 -9.58 -14.10
C LEU A 315 8.12 -10.03 -14.51
N TYR A 316 8.91 -10.47 -13.53
CA TYR A 316 10.29 -10.86 -13.74
C TYR A 316 10.39 -12.12 -14.59
N LYS A 317 9.53 -13.13 -14.37
CA LYS A 317 9.43 -14.29 -15.26
C LYS A 317 9.03 -13.90 -16.68
N TYR A 318 8.06 -13.00 -16.84
CA TYR A 318 7.52 -12.63 -18.15
C TYR A 318 8.57 -11.95 -19.04
N TYR A 319 9.40 -11.05 -18.47
CA TYR A 319 10.43 -10.33 -19.20
C TYR A 319 11.82 -11.00 -19.17
N GLY A 320 12.00 -12.11 -18.44
CA GLY A 320 13.29 -12.81 -18.33
C GLY A 320 14.29 -12.09 -17.44
N TYR A 321 13.84 -11.46 -16.36
CA TYR A 321 14.68 -10.78 -15.36
C TYR A 321 15.05 -11.74 -14.22
N ASP A 322 15.88 -12.74 -14.52
CA ASP A 322 16.14 -13.89 -13.64
C ASP A 322 16.77 -13.47 -12.30
N GLU A 323 17.75 -12.57 -12.30
CA GLU A 323 18.38 -12.08 -11.06
C GLU A 323 17.34 -11.41 -10.15
N GLN A 324 16.51 -10.54 -10.71
CA GLN A 324 15.46 -9.84 -9.98
C GLN A 324 14.39 -10.81 -9.45
N LEU A 325 14.05 -11.86 -10.22
CA LEU A 325 13.14 -12.93 -9.80
C LEU A 325 13.71 -13.71 -8.60
N GLU A 326 14.98 -14.12 -8.67
CA GLU A 326 15.66 -14.85 -7.59
C GLU A 326 15.68 -14.04 -6.29
N LYS A 327 16.11 -12.77 -6.37
CA LYS A 327 16.09 -11.86 -5.21
C LYS A 327 14.69 -11.66 -4.64
N THR A 328 13.68 -11.55 -5.50
CA THR A 328 12.27 -11.44 -5.08
C THR A 328 11.79 -12.69 -4.36
N ILE A 329 12.13 -13.89 -4.84
CA ILE A 329 11.77 -15.15 -4.18
C ILE A 329 12.47 -15.26 -2.82
N ALA A 330 13.75 -14.86 -2.73
CA ALA A 330 14.47 -14.81 -1.46
C ALA A 330 13.80 -13.86 -0.46
N PHE A 331 13.44 -12.65 -0.90
CA PHE A 331 12.72 -11.66 -0.09
C PHE A 331 11.40 -12.19 0.46
N LEU A 332 10.61 -12.90 -0.36
CA LEU A 332 9.34 -13.51 0.07
C LEU A 332 9.48 -14.68 1.05
N ARG A 333 10.69 -15.24 1.19
CA ARG A 333 11.01 -16.33 2.14
C ARG A 333 11.72 -15.85 3.40
N ASP A 334 12.20 -14.61 3.40
CA ASP A 334 13.06 -14.09 4.46
C ASP A 334 12.26 -13.68 5.70
N GLN A 335 11.89 -14.68 6.51
CA GLN A 335 11.30 -14.48 7.84
C GLN A 335 10.05 -13.58 7.87
N VAL A 336 9.35 -13.45 6.73
CA VAL A 336 8.15 -12.61 6.61
C VAL A 336 6.97 -13.17 7.40
N LEU A 337 6.85 -14.50 7.47
CA LEU A 337 5.81 -15.23 8.18
C LEU A 337 6.39 -16.25 9.17
N ASN A 338 5.59 -16.64 10.15
CA ASN A 338 5.78 -17.87 10.90
C ASN A 338 4.53 -18.74 10.76
N VAL A 339 4.73 -20.04 10.56
CA VAL A 339 3.66 -21.05 10.57
C VAL A 339 3.92 -21.95 11.76
N ASP A 340 2.95 -22.05 12.66
CA ASP A 340 2.99 -22.95 13.81
C ASP A 340 1.83 -23.93 13.75
N ILE A 341 2.15 -25.23 13.84
CA ILE A 341 1.15 -26.26 14.15
C ILE A 341 1.01 -26.23 15.67
N PHE A 342 0.14 -25.32 16.14
CA PHE A 342 0.07 -24.87 17.53
C PHE A 342 -0.46 -25.94 18.46
N GLY A 343 -1.54 -26.62 18.09
CA GLY A 343 -2.21 -27.57 18.97
C GLY A 343 -3.16 -28.50 18.24
N ILE A 344 -3.71 -29.46 18.97
CA ILE A 344 -4.73 -30.39 18.48
C ILE A 344 -5.89 -30.52 19.45
N GLU A 345 -7.07 -30.87 18.94
CA GLU A 345 -8.16 -31.43 19.72
C GLU A 345 -8.45 -32.85 19.26
N ARG A 346 -8.85 -33.70 20.20
CA ARG A 346 -9.23 -35.09 19.96
C ARG A 346 -10.71 -35.26 20.23
N ASN A 347 -11.47 -35.76 19.26
CA ASN A 347 -12.90 -36.08 19.39
C ASN A 347 -13.75 -34.91 19.97
N GLY A 348 -13.41 -33.67 19.62
CA GLY A 348 -14.07 -32.46 20.14
C GLY A 348 -13.79 -32.16 21.63
N GLY A 349 -12.71 -32.73 22.18
CA GLY A 349 -12.26 -32.48 23.55
C GLY A 349 -11.52 -31.15 23.72
N LYS A 350 -10.77 -31.03 24.82
CA LYS A 350 -9.98 -29.82 25.12
C LYS A 350 -8.75 -29.71 24.21
N LEU A 351 -8.36 -28.48 23.91
CA LEU A 351 -7.13 -28.16 23.19
C LEU A 351 -5.90 -28.68 23.92
N ILE A 352 -5.06 -29.42 23.19
CA ILE A 352 -3.75 -29.90 23.61
C ILE A 352 -2.72 -28.99 22.94
N ALA A 353 -2.10 -28.10 23.72
CA ALA A 353 -1.17 -27.09 23.22
C ALA A 353 -0.18 -26.61 24.30
N PRO A 354 0.96 -26.01 23.89
CA PRO A 354 1.48 -26.02 22.54
C PRO A 354 2.03 -27.41 22.17
N LEU A 355 1.73 -27.87 20.96
CA LEU A 355 2.15 -29.17 20.47
C LEU A 355 3.67 -29.31 20.57
N GLY A 356 4.13 -30.47 21.07
CA GLY A 356 5.54 -30.75 21.37
C GLY A 356 6.00 -30.39 22.78
N THR A 357 5.22 -29.62 23.54
CA THR A 357 5.59 -29.20 24.92
C THR A 357 4.79 -29.89 26.02
N VAL A 358 3.69 -30.55 25.66
CA VAL A 358 2.79 -31.26 26.58
C VAL A 358 2.64 -32.72 26.14
N PRO A 359 2.52 -33.69 27.07
CA PRO A 359 2.25 -35.07 26.71
C PRO A 359 0.79 -35.24 26.27
N PHE A 360 0.55 -36.13 25.31
CA PHE A 360 -0.79 -36.54 24.91
C PHE A 360 -0.78 -37.90 24.22
N ASP A 361 -1.91 -38.58 24.20
CA ASP A 361 -2.09 -39.81 23.41
C ASP A 361 -2.86 -39.51 22.11
N VAL A 362 -2.69 -40.35 21.08
CA VAL A 362 -3.57 -40.40 19.90
C VAL A 362 -4.00 -41.84 19.69
N ALA A 363 -5.29 -42.14 19.84
CA ALA A 363 -5.80 -43.48 19.63
C ALA A 363 -6.06 -43.75 18.13
N PRO A 364 -5.98 -45.02 17.69
CA PRO A 364 -6.43 -45.39 16.35
C PRO A 364 -7.87 -44.95 16.12
N GLY A 365 -8.13 -44.31 14.98
CA GLY A 365 -9.46 -43.81 14.67
C GLY A 365 -9.92 -42.63 15.53
N ASP A 366 -9.05 -41.87 16.19
CA ASP A 366 -9.44 -40.56 16.74
C ASP A 366 -9.76 -39.55 15.64
N LEU A 367 -10.74 -38.69 15.86
CA LEU A 367 -10.96 -37.51 15.05
C LEU A 367 -10.06 -36.38 15.56
N LEU A 368 -9.11 -35.95 14.76
CA LEU A 368 -8.13 -34.92 15.11
C LEU A 368 -8.52 -33.60 14.44
N THR A 369 -8.64 -32.53 15.22
CA THR A 369 -8.66 -31.16 14.72
C THR A 369 -7.31 -30.52 15.00
N VAL A 370 -6.61 -30.07 13.96
CA VAL A 370 -5.30 -29.41 14.04
C VAL A 370 -5.48 -27.91 13.93
N PHE A 371 -4.87 -27.17 14.86
CA PHE A 371 -4.89 -25.71 14.91
C PHE A 371 -3.56 -25.18 14.36
N VAL A 372 -3.62 -24.58 13.18
CA VAL A 372 -2.48 -23.93 12.52
C VAL A 372 -2.58 -22.43 12.75
N VAL A 373 -1.53 -21.84 13.31
CA VAL A 373 -1.43 -20.40 13.55
C VAL A 373 -0.41 -19.81 12.57
N ILE A 374 -0.86 -18.89 11.72
CA ILE A 374 -0.01 -18.15 10.79
C ILE A 374 0.18 -16.73 11.32
N GLN A 375 1.42 -16.33 11.55
CA GLN A 375 1.78 -15.00 12.03
C GLN A 375 2.40 -14.16 10.91
N ASN A 376 1.92 -12.92 10.75
CA ASN A 376 2.62 -11.89 10.00
C ASN A 376 3.62 -11.17 10.92
N LYS A 377 4.92 -11.47 10.78
CA LYS A 377 5.97 -10.95 11.69
C LYS A 377 6.99 -10.03 11.02
N GLY A 378 7.16 -10.15 9.71
CA GLY A 378 8.17 -9.44 8.93
C GLY A 378 7.59 -8.43 7.93
N ILE A 379 6.27 -8.31 7.81
CA ILE A 379 5.63 -7.40 6.85
C ILE A 379 5.06 -6.21 7.62
N GLY A 380 5.49 -5.00 7.27
CA GLY A 380 5.03 -3.76 7.90
C GLY A 380 3.59 -3.38 7.58
N HIS A 381 2.95 -4.08 6.66
CA HIS A 381 1.56 -3.92 6.25
C HIS A 381 0.88 -5.29 6.18
N THR A 382 -0.36 -5.33 5.72
CA THR A 382 -1.15 -6.57 5.67
C THR A 382 -0.61 -7.56 4.61
N LEU A 383 -0.72 -8.86 4.92
CA LEU A 383 -0.62 -9.97 3.96
C LEU A 383 -2.03 -10.41 3.56
N VAL A 384 -2.43 -10.40 2.30
CA VAL A 384 -1.70 -10.01 1.08
C VAL A 384 -1.63 -8.47 0.97
N PRO A 385 -0.54 -7.88 0.43
CA PRO A 385 -0.49 -6.43 0.15
C PRO A 385 -1.55 -6.01 -0.89
N GLU A 386 -1.49 -4.77 -1.39
CA GLU A 386 -2.22 -4.23 -2.57
C GLU A 386 -3.17 -5.17 -3.32
N GLN A 387 -4.37 -4.72 -3.71
CA GLN A 387 -5.13 -5.40 -4.78
C GLN A 387 -5.40 -6.90 -4.48
N ARG A 388 -5.86 -7.13 -3.24
CA ARG A 388 -6.08 -8.44 -2.58
C ARG A 388 -7.13 -9.32 -3.25
N ASP A 389 -7.86 -8.77 -4.22
CA ASP A 389 -8.99 -9.40 -4.90
C ASP A 389 -8.54 -10.41 -5.96
N PHE A 390 -7.32 -10.26 -6.47
CA PHE A 390 -6.78 -11.13 -7.51
C PHE A 390 -5.36 -11.61 -7.25
N TYR A 391 -4.65 -11.12 -6.23
CA TYR A 391 -3.42 -11.77 -5.77
C TYR A 391 -3.78 -13.04 -4.99
N GLN A 392 -2.95 -14.07 -5.06
CA GLN A 392 -3.30 -15.36 -4.45
C GLN A 392 -2.25 -15.83 -3.46
N CYS A 393 -2.62 -15.84 -2.18
CA CYS A 393 -1.89 -16.44 -1.09
C CYS A 393 -2.80 -17.41 -0.35
N TRP A 394 -2.32 -18.60 -0.01
CA TRP A 394 -3.16 -19.63 0.60
C TRP A 394 -2.35 -20.57 1.46
N VAL A 395 -3.05 -21.34 2.29
CA VAL A 395 -2.47 -22.43 3.08
C VAL A 395 -2.67 -23.74 2.33
N GLU A 396 -1.57 -24.44 2.04
CA GLU A 396 -1.57 -25.85 1.65
C GLU A 396 -1.35 -26.69 2.91
N PHE A 397 -2.28 -27.58 3.21
CA PHE A 397 -2.22 -28.46 4.37
C PHE A 397 -2.22 -29.91 3.93
N GLN A 398 -1.39 -30.74 4.56
CA GLN A 398 -1.33 -32.16 4.28
C GLN A 398 -1.06 -32.98 5.54
N ALA A 399 -1.87 -34.01 5.77
CA ALA A 399 -1.62 -35.06 6.74
C ALA A 399 -1.40 -36.39 6.01
N LYS A 400 -0.30 -37.08 6.33
CA LYS A 400 0.04 -38.39 5.76
C LYS A 400 0.34 -39.41 6.85
N ASP A 401 -0.03 -40.66 6.63
CA ASP A 401 0.48 -41.75 7.45
C ASP A 401 1.92 -42.15 7.05
N ALA A 402 2.49 -43.12 7.77
CA ALA A 402 3.85 -43.60 7.52
C ALA A 402 4.04 -44.33 6.18
N ALA A 403 2.96 -44.78 5.54
CA ALA A 403 3.00 -45.36 4.19
C ALA A 403 2.91 -44.26 3.10
N GLY A 404 2.78 -42.99 3.48
CA GLY A 404 2.59 -41.87 2.58
C GLY A 404 1.14 -41.70 2.11
N LYS A 405 0.18 -42.48 2.66
CA LYS A 405 -1.24 -42.32 2.33
C LYS A 405 -1.71 -40.97 2.87
N ILE A 406 -2.36 -40.19 2.00
CA ILE A 406 -2.97 -38.92 2.36
C ILE A 406 -4.19 -39.21 3.25
N LEU A 407 -4.16 -38.67 4.47
CA LEU A 407 -5.29 -38.68 5.40
C LEU A 407 -6.13 -37.41 5.24
N MET A 408 -5.49 -36.32 4.83
CA MET A 408 -6.12 -35.06 4.49
C MET A 408 -5.18 -34.24 3.61
N ASP A 409 -5.76 -33.57 2.64
CA ASP A 409 -5.15 -32.52 1.84
C ASP A 409 -6.10 -31.34 1.68
N SER A 410 -5.54 -30.15 1.53
CA SER A 410 -6.25 -28.92 1.19
C SER A 410 -5.26 -27.92 0.60
N GLY A 411 -5.71 -27.09 -0.35
CA GLY A 411 -4.87 -26.07 -0.97
C GLY A 411 -3.94 -26.57 -2.08
N ALA A 412 -4.21 -27.75 -2.64
CA ALA A 412 -3.52 -28.22 -3.83
C ALA A 412 -3.94 -27.42 -5.07
N LEU A 413 -3.02 -27.32 -6.04
CA LEU A 413 -3.32 -26.79 -7.37
C LEU A 413 -3.68 -27.95 -8.32
N SER A 414 -4.78 -27.79 -9.04
CA SER A 414 -5.14 -28.65 -10.16
C SER A 414 -4.13 -28.50 -11.32
N PRO A 415 -4.05 -29.46 -12.26
CA PRO A 415 -3.14 -29.39 -13.41
C PRO A 415 -3.33 -28.15 -14.30
N ASP A 416 -4.52 -27.55 -14.30
CA ASP A 416 -4.84 -26.30 -15.00
C ASP A 416 -4.46 -25.03 -14.21
N GLY A 417 -3.82 -25.20 -13.05
CA GLY A 417 -3.42 -24.13 -12.14
C GLY A 417 -4.54 -23.59 -11.26
N THR A 418 -5.75 -24.15 -11.31
CA THR A 418 -6.87 -23.74 -10.43
C THR A 418 -6.58 -24.18 -8.99
N LEU A 419 -6.77 -23.27 -8.03
CA LEU A 419 -6.64 -23.58 -6.60
C LEU A 419 -7.86 -24.35 -6.12
N ASP A 420 -7.64 -25.35 -5.27
CA ASP A 420 -8.67 -26.00 -4.46
C ASP A 420 -9.67 -24.96 -3.90
N PRO A 421 -10.97 -25.03 -4.29
CA PRO A 421 -11.98 -24.07 -3.83
C PRO A 421 -12.17 -24.02 -2.31
N THR A 422 -11.78 -25.08 -1.61
CA THR A 422 -11.90 -25.19 -0.15
C THR A 422 -10.63 -24.74 0.60
N ALA A 423 -9.63 -24.23 -0.12
CA ALA A 423 -8.37 -23.78 0.47
C ALA A 423 -8.54 -22.48 1.27
N HIS A 424 -7.99 -22.47 2.49
CA HIS A 424 -7.85 -21.22 3.26
C HIS A 424 -6.99 -20.22 2.48
N SER A 425 -7.58 -19.11 2.05
CA SER A 425 -6.95 -18.18 1.10
C SER A 425 -6.94 -16.77 1.65
N PHE A 426 -5.77 -16.16 1.91
CA PHE A 426 -5.68 -14.77 2.38
C PHE A 426 -6.05 -13.80 1.24
N THR A 427 -7.27 -13.26 1.27
CA THR A 427 -7.86 -12.46 0.18
C THR A 427 -8.95 -11.52 0.69
N ASN A 428 -9.43 -10.64 -0.18
CA ASN A 428 -10.73 -10.00 -0.03
C ASN A 428 -11.63 -10.35 -1.23
N ARG A 429 -12.93 -10.49 -1.00
CA ARG A 429 -13.89 -10.75 -2.10
C ARG A 429 -14.65 -9.50 -2.45
N LEU A 430 -14.20 -8.82 -3.50
CA LEU A 430 -14.88 -7.64 -4.02
C LEU A 430 -16.08 -8.05 -4.86
N VAL A 431 -17.27 -7.58 -4.47
CA VAL A 431 -18.53 -7.86 -5.16
C VAL A 431 -19.02 -6.60 -5.86
N ASN A 432 -19.50 -6.77 -7.09
CA ASN A 432 -20.02 -5.68 -7.92
C ASN A 432 -21.54 -5.50 -7.75
N ILE A 433 -22.11 -4.52 -8.46
CA ILE A 433 -23.56 -4.20 -8.42
C ILE A 433 -24.49 -5.30 -8.95
N ARG A 434 -23.96 -6.35 -9.58
CA ARG A 434 -24.73 -7.52 -10.05
C ARG A 434 -24.73 -8.64 -9.01
N GLY A 435 -24.11 -8.44 -7.84
CA GLY A 435 -23.96 -9.48 -6.83
C GLY A 435 -23.00 -10.60 -7.25
N THR A 436 -22.04 -10.31 -8.14
CA THR A 436 -21.00 -11.27 -8.55
C THR A 436 -19.61 -10.77 -8.16
N LEU A 437 -18.65 -11.69 -8.06
CA LEU A 437 -17.24 -11.36 -7.84
C LEU A 437 -16.73 -10.43 -8.95
N ASN A 438 -15.87 -9.49 -8.59
CA ASN A 438 -15.11 -8.65 -9.51
C ASN A 438 -13.80 -9.35 -9.91
N ASP A 439 -13.91 -10.32 -10.80
CA ASP A 439 -12.82 -11.24 -11.19
C ASP A 439 -11.83 -10.67 -12.21
N HIS A 440 -12.17 -9.56 -12.87
CA HIS A 440 -11.29 -8.85 -13.82
C HIS A 440 -10.64 -7.60 -13.24
N HIS A 441 -10.76 -7.37 -11.93
CA HIS A 441 -10.23 -6.18 -11.26
C HIS A 441 -10.78 -4.86 -11.83
N GLN A 442 -12.08 -4.81 -12.13
CA GLN A 442 -12.74 -3.58 -12.60
C GLN A 442 -13.01 -2.67 -11.40
N VAL A 443 -11.99 -1.95 -10.92
CA VAL A 443 -12.07 -1.20 -9.65
C VAL A 443 -13.24 -0.21 -9.57
N TRP A 444 -13.72 0.30 -10.71
CA TRP A 444 -14.88 1.19 -10.83
C TRP A 444 -16.24 0.49 -10.65
N ASP A 445 -16.31 -0.84 -10.74
CA ASP A 445 -17.52 -1.63 -10.58
C ASP A 445 -17.67 -2.22 -9.17
N THR A 446 -16.62 -2.14 -8.34
CA THR A 446 -16.63 -2.65 -6.97
C THR A 446 -17.67 -1.93 -6.13
N ARG A 447 -18.48 -2.68 -5.39
CA ARG A 447 -19.53 -2.14 -4.52
C ARG A 447 -19.27 -2.41 -3.05
N VAL A 448 -18.91 -3.63 -2.70
CA VAL A 448 -18.75 -4.07 -1.32
C VAL A 448 -17.69 -5.17 -1.20
N VAL A 449 -17.10 -5.31 -0.02
CA VAL A 449 -16.25 -6.45 0.33
C VAL A 449 -17.14 -7.51 1.00
N ALA A 450 -17.28 -8.69 0.40
CA ALA A 450 -18.09 -9.76 0.99
C ALA A 450 -17.41 -10.46 2.17
N TYR A 451 -16.10 -10.68 2.09
CA TYR A 451 -15.28 -11.08 3.24
C TYR A 451 -13.82 -10.67 3.02
N ASN A 452 -13.06 -10.58 4.12
CA ASN A 452 -11.63 -10.32 4.14
C ASN A 452 -10.97 -11.17 5.23
N ASN A 453 -10.01 -12.02 4.88
CA ASN A 453 -9.28 -12.88 5.81
C ASN A 453 -7.76 -12.66 5.75
N THR A 454 -7.34 -11.44 5.39
CA THR A 454 -5.93 -11.03 5.39
C THR A 454 -5.36 -10.82 6.80
N ILE A 455 -4.04 -10.88 6.96
CA ILE A 455 -3.33 -10.77 8.25
C ILE A 455 -2.57 -9.45 8.35
N ALA A 456 -3.02 -8.55 9.21
CA ALA A 456 -2.34 -7.28 9.46
C ALA A 456 -0.95 -7.46 10.11
N SER A 457 -0.11 -6.43 10.04
CA SER A 457 1.25 -6.46 10.59
C SER A 457 1.25 -6.81 12.08
N GLY A 458 2.10 -7.76 12.47
CA GLY A 458 2.25 -8.20 13.87
C GLY A 458 1.08 -9.05 14.38
N ARG A 459 0.07 -9.35 13.57
CA ARG A 459 -1.08 -10.18 13.95
C ARG A 459 -0.92 -11.64 13.52
N SER A 460 -1.90 -12.46 13.89
CA SER A 460 -1.93 -13.87 13.55
C SER A 460 -3.34 -14.29 13.15
N GLN A 461 -3.45 -15.35 12.33
CA GLN A 461 -4.71 -15.98 11.98
C GLN A 461 -4.64 -17.47 12.27
N ILE A 462 -5.80 -18.04 12.60
CA ILE A 462 -5.95 -19.45 12.93
C ILE A 462 -6.72 -20.18 11.84
N VAL A 463 -6.19 -21.32 11.41
CA VAL A 463 -6.81 -22.21 10.43
C VAL A 463 -6.93 -23.61 11.04
N ARG A 464 -8.09 -24.24 10.86
CA ARG A 464 -8.42 -25.52 11.51
C ARG A 464 -8.63 -26.61 10.47
N TYR A 465 -7.92 -27.71 10.62
CA TYR A 465 -7.99 -28.86 9.71
C TYR A 465 -8.39 -30.11 10.47
N GLN A 466 -9.35 -30.90 9.96
CA GLN A 466 -9.88 -32.06 10.65
C GLN A 466 -9.83 -33.33 9.81
N PHE A 467 -9.27 -34.40 10.39
CA PHE A 467 -9.14 -35.71 9.76
C PHE A 467 -9.14 -36.86 10.76
N GLN A 468 -9.37 -38.08 10.26
CA GLN A 468 -9.36 -39.28 11.09
C GLN A 468 -7.94 -39.86 11.20
N ALA A 469 -7.49 -40.15 12.42
CA ALA A 469 -6.28 -40.92 12.65
C ALA A 469 -6.43 -42.35 12.07
N PRO A 470 -5.37 -42.96 11.52
CA PRO A 470 -5.46 -44.30 10.95
C PRO A 470 -5.88 -45.37 11.95
N GLN A 471 -6.55 -46.42 11.46
CA GLN A 471 -7.03 -47.54 12.29
C GLN A 471 -5.92 -48.56 12.64
N HIS A 472 -4.90 -48.71 11.79
CA HIS A 472 -3.97 -49.86 11.87
C HIS A 472 -2.49 -49.52 11.66
N THR A 473 -2.14 -48.33 11.15
CA THR A 473 -0.74 -47.98 10.89
C THR A 473 -0.05 -47.50 12.17
N ALA A 474 0.87 -48.30 12.69
CA ALA A 474 1.67 -47.97 13.89
C ALA A 474 2.72 -46.87 13.67
N GLY A 475 2.86 -46.36 12.44
CA GLY A 475 3.86 -45.37 12.09
C GLY A 475 3.39 -43.92 12.27
N PRO A 476 4.32 -42.97 12.18
CA PRO A 476 4.02 -41.56 12.38
C PRO A 476 3.01 -40.99 11.38
N ILE A 477 2.07 -40.18 11.87
CA ILE A 477 1.30 -39.22 11.08
C ILE A 477 2.14 -37.96 10.92
N THR A 478 2.48 -37.60 9.68
CA THR A 478 3.18 -36.36 9.35
C THR A 478 2.19 -35.31 8.92
N ILE A 479 2.18 -34.17 9.60
CA ILE A 479 1.32 -33.02 9.34
C ILE A 479 2.19 -31.88 8.84
N THR A 480 1.87 -31.32 7.68
CA THR A 480 2.59 -30.19 7.09
C THR A 480 1.61 -29.08 6.73
N ALA A 481 1.93 -27.85 7.09
CA ALA A 481 1.23 -26.64 6.65
C ALA A 481 2.22 -25.71 5.95
N LYS A 482 1.84 -25.17 4.80
CA LYS A 482 2.65 -24.24 4.00
C LYS A 482 1.83 -23.03 3.63
N VAL A 483 2.42 -21.84 3.69
CA VAL A 483 1.86 -20.65 3.09
C VAL A 483 2.50 -20.44 1.73
N ASN A 484 1.68 -20.54 0.70
CA ASN A 484 2.08 -20.37 -0.70
C ASN A 484 1.60 -19.02 -1.23
N TYR A 485 2.33 -18.46 -2.19
CA TYR A 485 1.97 -17.21 -2.85
C TYR A 485 2.25 -17.28 -4.36
N ARG A 486 1.37 -16.67 -5.15
CA ARG A 486 1.63 -16.29 -6.54
C ARG A 486 0.96 -14.97 -6.88
N ARG A 487 1.50 -14.26 -7.87
CA ARG A 487 1.11 -12.88 -8.17
C ARG A 487 -0.38 -12.72 -8.49
N PHE A 488 -0.97 -13.60 -9.29
CA PHE A 488 -2.39 -13.53 -9.63
C PHE A 488 -3.08 -14.89 -9.41
N ASN A 489 -4.40 -14.88 -9.23
CA ASN A 489 -5.19 -16.08 -9.36
C ASN A 489 -5.22 -16.55 -10.84
N GLN A 490 -5.50 -17.84 -11.06
CA GLN A 490 -5.43 -18.43 -12.40
C GLN A 490 -6.47 -17.82 -13.37
N GLN A 491 -7.66 -17.50 -12.88
CA GLN A 491 -8.75 -16.94 -13.67
C GLN A 491 -8.36 -15.59 -14.29
N PHE A 492 -7.82 -14.67 -13.48
CA PHE A 492 -7.40 -13.36 -13.92
C PHE A 492 -6.28 -13.44 -14.97
N ILE A 493 -5.22 -14.21 -14.71
CA ILE A 493 -4.11 -14.27 -15.67
C ILE A 493 -4.52 -14.96 -16.97
N ASN A 494 -5.41 -15.95 -16.93
CA ASN A 494 -5.92 -16.60 -18.14
C ASN A 494 -6.72 -15.61 -18.99
N TRP A 495 -7.52 -14.76 -18.37
CA TRP A 495 -8.26 -13.69 -19.07
C TRP A 495 -7.32 -12.67 -19.70
N VAL A 496 -6.30 -12.21 -18.98
CA VAL A 496 -5.30 -11.27 -19.51
C VAL A 496 -4.58 -11.87 -20.73
N MET A 497 -4.12 -13.12 -20.60
CA MET A 497 -3.29 -13.77 -21.61
C MET A 497 -4.10 -14.43 -22.74
N GLY A 498 -5.41 -14.57 -22.57
CA GLY A 498 -6.32 -15.27 -23.49
C GLY A 498 -6.13 -16.79 -23.55
N LYS A 499 -5.33 -17.36 -22.64
CA LYS A 499 -5.01 -18.79 -22.52
C LYS A 499 -4.46 -19.11 -21.14
N HIS A 500 -4.36 -20.41 -20.81
CA HIS A 500 -3.65 -20.85 -19.62
C HIS A 500 -2.21 -20.30 -19.58
N TYR A 501 -1.80 -19.77 -18.42
CA TYR A 501 -0.48 -19.19 -18.23
C TYR A 501 0.11 -19.57 -16.87
N ASP A 502 1.30 -20.18 -16.90
CA ASP A 502 2.01 -20.63 -15.71
C ASP A 502 2.68 -19.49 -14.93
N MET A 503 2.35 -19.39 -13.64
CA MET A 503 2.95 -18.42 -12.73
C MET A 503 3.89 -19.09 -11.73
N PRO A 504 4.99 -18.43 -11.31
CA PRO A 504 5.79 -18.91 -10.18
C PRO A 504 4.93 -19.02 -8.92
N VAL A 505 5.01 -20.16 -8.23
CA VAL A 505 4.49 -20.35 -6.88
C VAL A 505 5.66 -20.32 -5.91
N VAL A 506 5.55 -19.48 -4.88
CA VAL A 506 6.56 -19.34 -3.83
C VAL A 506 5.99 -19.91 -2.54
N GLU A 507 6.59 -21.00 -2.04
CA GLU A 507 6.44 -21.37 -0.63
C GLU A 507 7.15 -20.31 0.21
N MET A 508 6.38 -19.52 0.96
CA MET A 508 6.87 -18.41 1.78
C MET A 508 7.34 -18.90 3.14
N ALA A 509 6.58 -19.81 3.75
CA ALA A 509 6.88 -20.41 5.04
C ALA A 509 6.18 -21.76 5.18
N SER A 510 6.76 -22.67 5.95
CA SER A 510 6.16 -23.99 6.20
C SER A 510 6.52 -24.53 7.57
N ARG A 511 5.70 -25.47 8.04
CA ARG A 511 5.91 -26.20 9.29
C ARG A 511 5.47 -27.64 9.14
N THR A 512 6.28 -28.55 9.65
CA THR A 512 5.97 -29.98 9.73
C THR A 512 6.05 -30.47 11.17
N ARG A 513 5.08 -31.28 11.59
CA ARG A 513 5.09 -32.01 12.86
C ARG A 513 4.77 -33.47 12.63
N THR A 514 5.27 -34.32 13.52
CA THR A 514 5.01 -35.75 13.49
C THR A 514 4.29 -36.16 14.77
N LEU A 515 3.19 -36.90 14.62
CA LEU A 515 2.43 -37.52 15.69
C LEU A 515 2.57 -39.03 15.58
N VAL A 516 2.62 -39.76 16.70
CA VAL A 516 2.52 -41.22 16.70
C VAL A 516 1.16 -41.67 17.22
N LEU A 517 0.67 -42.82 16.74
CA LEU A 517 -0.44 -43.49 17.42
C LEU A 517 0.06 -44.02 18.77
N GLY A 518 -0.65 -43.69 19.84
CA GLY A 518 -0.25 -43.88 21.23
C GLY A 518 0.35 -42.63 21.83
N ALA A 519 1.28 -42.82 22.77
CA ALA A 519 1.82 -41.74 23.59
C ALA A 519 2.82 -40.86 22.82
N ASN A 520 2.54 -39.56 22.80
CA ASN A 520 3.42 -38.50 22.30
C ASN A 520 3.97 -37.76 23.52
N GLN A 521 5.28 -37.84 23.73
CA GLN A 521 5.95 -37.18 24.85
C GLN A 521 6.44 -35.78 24.45
N PRO A 522 6.59 -34.85 25.41
CA PRO A 522 7.26 -33.59 25.17
C PRO A 522 8.66 -33.81 24.59
N ALA A 523 9.04 -32.99 23.63
CA ALA A 523 10.36 -32.99 23.02
C ALA A 523 11.06 -31.66 23.30
N ALA A 524 12.37 -31.62 23.03
CA ALA A 524 13.08 -30.34 23.02
C ALA A 524 12.42 -29.40 22.00
N PRO A 525 12.24 -28.10 22.32
CA PRO A 525 11.70 -27.13 21.38
C PRO A 525 12.52 -27.13 20.08
N ASP A 526 11.83 -27.14 18.95
CA ASP A 526 12.47 -27.04 17.65
C ASP A 526 12.98 -25.60 17.46
N PRO A 527 14.22 -25.37 16.96
CA PRO A 527 14.78 -24.02 16.86
C PRO A 527 13.98 -23.03 16.01
N ALA A 528 13.13 -23.53 15.10
CA ALA A 528 12.24 -22.69 14.30
C ALA A 528 10.85 -22.50 14.95
N ASP A 529 10.61 -23.05 16.15
CA ASP A 529 9.49 -22.63 16.99
C ASP A 529 9.75 -21.25 17.59
N ASN A 530 8.70 -20.44 17.62
CA ASN A 530 8.68 -19.30 18.52
C ASN A 530 8.75 -19.79 19.98
N PRO A 531 9.29 -18.99 20.92
CA PRO A 531 9.25 -19.32 22.34
C PRO A 531 7.83 -19.64 22.80
N THR A 532 7.67 -20.55 23.77
CA THR A 532 6.35 -21.05 24.23
C THR A 532 5.36 -19.93 24.57
N TRP A 533 5.81 -18.86 25.25
CA TRP A 533 4.96 -17.72 25.57
C TRP A 533 4.46 -16.99 24.30
N MET A 534 5.30 -16.90 23.27
CA MET A 534 4.96 -16.24 22.00
C MET A 534 4.03 -17.11 21.16
N ARG A 535 4.16 -18.44 21.22
CA ARG A 535 3.19 -19.37 20.62
C ARG A 535 1.79 -19.16 21.20
N TRP A 536 1.67 -19.09 22.53
CA TRP A 536 0.42 -18.74 23.20
C TRP A 536 -0.07 -17.33 22.84
N ASN A 537 0.83 -16.35 22.77
CA ASN A 537 0.48 -14.98 22.40
C ASN A 537 -0.07 -14.91 20.96
N ASN A 538 0.58 -15.57 19.99
CA ASN A 538 0.12 -15.64 18.61
C ASN A 538 -1.24 -16.35 18.50
N TYR A 539 -1.43 -17.46 19.22
CA TYR A 539 -2.72 -18.12 19.30
C TYR A 539 -3.78 -17.17 19.88
N GLY A 540 -3.48 -16.50 20.98
CA GLY A 540 -4.37 -15.52 21.64
C GLY A 540 -4.78 -14.37 20.72
N ILE A 541 -3.85 -13.83 19.93
CA ILE A 541 -4.13 -12.81 18.90
C ILE A 541 -5.03 -13.40 17.80
N ALA A 542 -4.73 -14.61 17.32
CA ALA A 542 -5.50 -15.24 16.26
C ALA A 542 -6.94 -15.56 16.69
N VAL A 543 -7.16 -16.00 17.93
CA VAL A 543 -8.52 -16.24 18.44
C VAL A 543 -9.23 -14.96 18.88
N LEU A 544 -8.50 -13.89 19.22
CA LEU A 544 -9.08 -12.54 19.40
C LEU A 544 -9.69 -12.04 18.09
N ASP A 545 -8.94 -12.13 16.99
CA ASP A 545 -9.39 -11.72 15.65
C ASP A 545 -10.50 -12.62 15.10
N ALA A 546 -10.56 -13.86 15.56
CA ALA A 546 -11.65 -14.78 15.28
C ALA A 546 -12.83 -14.65 16.25
N GLU A 547 -12.89 -13.57 17.05
CA GLU A 547 -13.94 -13.20 18.00
C GLU A 547 -14.21 -14.26 19.10
N GLN A 548 -13.24 -15.13 19.36
CA GLN A 548 -13.28 -16.15 20.41
C GLN A 548 -12.66 -15.61 21.70
N TYR A 549 -13.31 -14.60 22.29
CA TYR A 549 -12.75 -13.80 23.39
C TYR A 549 -12.36 -14.59 24.64
N ALA A 550 -13.16 -15.60 25.02
CA ALA A 550 -12.84 -16.46 26.16
C ALA A 550 -11.52 -17.23 25.94
N ALA A 551 -11.37 -17.85 24.76
CA ALA A 551 -10.14 -18.55 24.40
C ALA A 551 -8.94 -17.59 24.28
N SER A 552 -9.18 -16.35 23.85
CA SER A 552 -8.15 -15.31 23.79
C SER A 552 -7.65 -14.91 25.18
N ALA A 553 -8.55 -14.63 26.11
CA ALA A 553 -8.21 -14.32 27.49
C ALA A 553 -7.42 -15.48 28.13
N ASP A 554 -7.89 -16.72 27.99
CA ASP A 554 -7.20 -17.91 28.49
C ASP A 554 -5.77 -18.04 27.93
N ALA A 555 -5.61 -17.79 26.63
CA ALA A 555 -4.32 -17.85 25.97
C ALA A 555 -3.35 -16.78 26.49
N PHE A 556 -3.82 -15.53 26.64
CA PHE A 556 -3.00 -14.45 27.18
C PHE A 556 -2.70 -14.63 28.67
N GLU A 557 -3.59 -15.26 29.45
CA GLU A 557 -3.27 -15.68 30.81
C GLU A 557 -2.12 -16.71 30.85
N GLN A 558 -2.03 -17.63 29.88
CA GLN A 558 -0.86 -18.51 29.77
C GLN A 558 0.42 -17.69 29.55
N VAL A 559 0.35 -16.63 28.73
CA VAL A 559 1.50 -15.71 28.55
C VAL A 559 1.87 -15.06 29.89
N ALA A 560 0.90 -14.55 30.65
CA ALA A 560 1.14 -13.93 31.95
C ALA A 560 1.69 -14.92 33.00
N LYS A 561 1.28 -16.19 32.95
CA LYS A 561 1.84 -17.27 33.80
C LYS A 561 3.29 -17.59 33.44
N LEU A 562 3.60 -17.63 32.14
CA LEU A 562 4.95 -17.90 31.62
C LEU A 562 5.90 -16.70 31.80
N ARG A 563 5.35 -15.48 31.81
CA ARG A 563 6.06 -14.20 31.88
C ARG A 563 5.34 -13.23 32.82
N PRO A 564 5.41 -13.44 34.15
CA PRO A 564 4.74 -12.57 35.13
C PRO A 564 5.36 -11.16 35.21
N ASP A 565 6.54 -10.96 34.62
CA ASP A 565 7.25 -9.70 34.48
C ASP A 565 6.87 -8.90 33.22
N TYR A 566 6.11 -9.51 32.30
CA TYR A 566 5.80 -8.91 31.01
C TYR A 566 4.47 -8.14 31.07
N ALA A 567 4.53 -6.82 31.23
CA ALA A 567 3.37 -5.94 31.34
C ALA A 567 2.33 -6.17 30.22
N ASP A 568 2.81 -6.34 28.98
CA ASP A 568 1.98 -6.56 27.79
C ASP A 568 1.19 -7.86 27.82
N ALA A 569 1.59 -8.87 28.60
CA ALA A 569 0.77 -10.06 28.80
C ALA A 569 -0.57 -9.70 29.47
N TYR A 570 -0.52 -8.87 30.51
CA TYR A 570 -1.71 -8.38 31.21
C TYR A 570 -2.51 -7.41 30.36
N THR A 571 -1.84 -6.52 29.60
CA THR A 571 -2.52 -5.67 28.62
C THR A 571 -3.29 -6.51 27.60
N ASN A 572 -2.73 -7.62 27.12
CA ASN A 572 -3.40 -8.49 26.15
C ASN A 572 -4.62 -9.22 26.73
N VAL A 573 -4.56 -9.68 28.00
CA VAL A 573 -5.75 -10.18 28.71
C VAL A 573 -6.84 -9.10 28.75
N ALA A 574 -6.47 -7.87 29.12
CA ALA A 574 -7.42 -6.76 29.17
C ALA A 574 -8.02 -6.42 27.81
N ILE A 575 -7.27 -6.53 26.72
CA ILE A 575 -7.79 -6.33 25.35
C ILE A 575 -8.89 -7.37 25.06
N ALA A 576 -8.66 -8.64 25.38
CA ALA A 576 -9.65 -9.69 25.20
C ALA A 576 -10.90 -9.43 26.07
N ASP A 577 -10.72 -9.03 27.32
CA ASP A 577 -11.82 -8.69 28.23
C ASP A 577 -12.60 -7.44 27.78
N ILE A 578 -11.94 -6.40 27.23
CA ILE A 578 -12.61 -5.22 26.65
C ILE A 578 -13.49 -5.65 25.47
N SER A 579 -12.97 -6.46 24.55
CA SER A 579 -13.76 -6.99 23.42
C SER A 579 -14.92 -7.87 23.91
N TRP A 580 -14.74 -8.55 25.04
CA TRP A 580 -15.79 -9.31 25.72
C TRP A 580 -16.70 -8.47 26.62
N GLN A 581 -16.48 -7.15 26.69
CA GLN A 581 -17.23 -6.20 27.54
C GLN A 581 -17.13 -6.47 29.05
N ARG A 582 -16.06 -7.15 29.50
CA ARG A 582 -15.70 -7.40 30.90
C ARG A 582 -14.80 -6.28 31.43
N TYR A 583 -15.33 -5.06 31.51
CA TYR A 583 -14.53 -3.86 31.78
C TYR A 583 -13.86 -3.84 33.17
N ASP A 584 -14.47 -4.43 34.19
CA ASP A 584 -13.88 -4.50 35.54
C ASP A 584 -12.67 -5.45 35.58
N ASP A 585 -12.76 -6.59 34.89
CA ASP A 585 -11.64 -7.54 34.76
C ASP A 585 -10.51 -6.94 33.92
N ALA A 586 -10.86 -6.22 32.85
CA ALA A 586 -9.91 -5.48 32.05
C ALA A 586 -9.16 -4.42 32.87
N ARG A 587 -9.87 -3.63 33.69
CA ARG A 587 -9.25 -2.62 34.56
C ARG A 587 -8.19 -3.24 35.47
N ALA A 588 -8.52 -4.35 36.16
CA ALA A 588 -7.57 -5.00 37.07
C ALA A 588 -6.27 -5.44 36.37
N ASN A 589 -6.39 -5.99 35.15
CA ASN A 589 -5.23 -6.37 34.34
C ASN A 589 -4.43 -5.17 33.84
N LEU A 590 -5.08 -4.07 33.46
CA LEU A 590 -4.41 -2.83 33.04
C LEU A 590 -3.68 -2.16 34.22
N GLU A 591 -4.28 -2.14 35.40
CA GLU A 591 -3.62 -1.70 36.62
C GLU A 591 -2.37 -2.55 36.91
N LYS A 592 -2.46 -3.87 36.75
CA LYS A 592 -1.31 -4.75 36.89
C LYS A 592 -0.21 -4.46 35.86
N ALA A 593 -0.58 -4.25 34.59
CA ALA A 593 0.35 -3.87 33.54
C ALA A 593 1.08 -2.55 33.87
N LEU A 594 0.34 -1.55 34.35
CA LEU A 594 0.87 -0.23 34.72
C LEU A 594 1.67 -0.25 36.03
N GLN A 595 1.42 -1.19 36.94
CA GLN A 595 2.31 -1.42 38.08
C GLN A 595 3.68 -1.94 37.64
N LEU A 596 3.72 -2.79 36.61
CA LEU A 596 4.96 -3.34 36.06
C LEU A 596 5.69 -2.32 35.15
N SER A 597 4.93 -1.54 34.40
CA SER A 597 5.44 -0.51 33.49
C SER A 597 4.51 0.72 33.50
N PRO A 598 4.77 1.71 34.38
CA PRO A 598 3.88 2.87 34.58
C PRO A 598 3.64 3.75 33.36
N GLN A 599 4.55 3.73 32.39
CA GLN A 599 4.47 4.49 31.14
C GLN A 599 4.16 3.61 29.93
N ASN A 600 3.62 2.40 30.13
CA ASN A 600 3.22 1.56 29.00
C ASN A 600 2.06 2.22 28.25
N ALA A 601 2.36 2.87 27.12
CA ALA A 601 1.39 3.60 26.32
C ALA A 601 0.21 2.74 25.85
N ARG A 602 0.44 1.45 25.53
CA ARG A 602 -0.66 0.54 25.14
C ARG A 602 -1.61 0.27 26.30
N ALA A 603 -1.08 0.06 27.50
CA ALA A 603 -1.91 -0.10 28.70
C ALA A 603 -2.65 1.19 29.07
N LEU A 604 -2.00 2.35 28.96
CA LEU A 604 -2.65 3.66 29.15
C LEU A 604 -3.80 3.87 28.16
N TYR A 605 -3.63 3.48 26.89
CA TYR A 605 -4.68 3.55 25.87
C TYR A 605 -5.94 2.79 26.25
N TYR A 606 -5.77 1.51 26.58
CA TYR A 606 -6.89 0.64 26.89
C TYR A 606 -7.51 0.99 28.24
N ARG A 607 -6.72 1.49 29.20
CA ARG A 607 -7.26 2.06 30.45
C ARG A 607 -8.11 3.29 30.15
N ALA A 608 -7.65 4.22 29.32
CA ALA A 608 -8.42 5.39 28.94
C ALA A 608 -9.76 5.02 28.29
N GLN A 609 -9.82 3.99 27.45
CA GLN A 609 -11.07 3.49 26.89
C GLN A 609 -12.03 2.97 27.98
N VAL A 610 -11.53 2.15 28.91
CA VAL A 610 -12.32 1.63 30.03
C VAL A 610 -12.84 2.76 30.92
N GLU A 611 -11.97 3.70 31.29
CA GLU A 611 -12.33 4.86 32.11
C GLU A 611 -13.37 5.74 31.40
N ARG A 612 -13.23 5.97 30.10
CA ARG A 612 -14.21 6.70 29.29
C ARG A 612 -15.59 6.01 29.28
N ILE A 613 -15.63 4.69 29.08
CA ILE A 613 -16.87 3.91 29.10
C ILE A 613 -17.56 4.00 30.47
N GLN A 614 -16.79 4.07 31.55
CA GLN A 614 -17.30 4.19 32.91
C GLN A 614 -17.55 5.64 33.36
N GLY A 615 -17.37 6.62 32.47
CA GLY A 615 -17.66 8.04 32.72
C GLY A 615 -16.54 8.83 33.37
N ASN A 616 -15.38 8.22 33.62
CA ASN A 616 -14.21 8.84 34.24
C ASN A 616 -13.35 9.59 33.19
N LEU A 617 -13.95 10.59 32.54
CA LEU A 617 -13.34 11.30 31.41
C LEU A 617 -12.02 12.01 31.75
N ASP A 618 -11.87 12.56 32.96
CA ASP A 618 -10.62 13.23 33.36
C ASP A 618 -9.44 12.26 33.45
N ALA A 619 -9.67 11.04 33.94
CA ALA A 619 -8.64 9.99 33.98
C ALA A 619 -8.27 9.53 32.57
N ALA A 620 -9.26 9.32 31.70
CA ALA A 620 -9.04 8.96 30.30
C ALA A 620 -8.21 10.03 29.57
N ILE A 621 -8.55 11.31 29.73
CA ILE A 621 -7.82 12.43 29.10
C ILE A 621 -6.38 12.51 29.62
N ALA A 622 -6.14 12.27 30.91
CA ALA A 622 -4.79 12.29 31.47
C ALA A 622 -3.89 11.22 30.81
N ASP A 623 -4.40 10.00 30.68
CA ASP A 623 -3.69 8.89 30.04
C ASP A 623 -3.43 9.15 28.55
N LEU A 624 -4.45 9.63 27.84
CA LEU A 624 -4.36 9.91 26.41
C LEU A 624 -3.41 11.08 26.10
N ARG A 625 -3.26 12.05 27.01
CA ARG A 625 -2.26 13.12 26.87
C ARG A 625 -0.83 12.57 26.95
N ILE A 626 -0.54 11.67 27.89
CA ILE A 626 0.77 11.00 27.98
C ILE A 626 1.06 10.27 26.67
N MET A 627 0.08 9.55 26.14
CA MET A 627 0.23 8.85 24.87
C MET A 627 0.46 9.77 23.68
N ALA A 628 -0.29 10.87 23.57
CA ALA A 628 -0.14 11.83 22.47
C ALA A 628 1.21 12.57 22.54
N GLU A 629 1.77 12.76 23.74
CA GLU A 629 3.11 13.29 23.94
C GLU A 629 4.20 12.30 23.49
N GLU A 630 4.07 11.02 23.84
CA GLU A 630 5.04 9.98 23.47
C GLU A 630 4.94 9.59 21.98
N PHE A 631 3.72 9.55 21.45
CA PHE A 631 3.41 9.17 20.06
C PHE A 631 2.65 10.31 19.34
N PRO A 632 3.33 11.42 18.99
CA PRO A 632 2.69 12.61 18.40
C PRO A 632 2.13 12.38 16.98
N ARG A 633 2.36 11.20 16.40
CA ARG A 633 1.78 10.78 15.11
C ARG A 633 0.79 9.63 15.25
N SER A 634 0.38 9.27 16.47
CA SER A 634 -0.63 8.24 16.70
C SER A 634 -2.02 8.80 16.44
N ARG A 635 -2.62 8.42 15.30
CA ARG A 635 -4.01 8.76 14.98
C ARG A 635 -4.98 8.31 16.08
N ASP A 636 -4.78 7.11 16.61
CA ASP A 636 -5.67 6.56 17.65
C ASP A 636 -5.57 7.33 18.97
N ALA A 637 -4.36 7.74 19.39
CA ALA A 637 -4.20 8.57 20.59
C ALA A 637 -4.93 9.92 20.43
N HIS A 638 -4.73 10.62 19.32
CA HIS A 638 -5.37 11.92 19.07
C HIS A 638 -6.89 11.80 18.85
N ARG A 639 -7.37 10.75 18.17
CA ARG A 639 -8.81 10.48 18.00
C ARG A 639 -9.49 10.28 19.36
N GLU A 640 -8.95 9.39 20.20
CA GLU A 640 -9.55 9.12 21.52
C GLU A 640 -9.44 10.32 22.45
N LEU A 641 -8.33 11.07 22.42
CA LEU A 641 -8.16 12.30 23.19
C LEU A 641 -9.18 13.36 22.77
N GLY A 642 -9.26 13.62 21.47
CA GLY A 642 -10.21 14.55 20.87
C GLY A 642 -11.66 14.19 21.17
N PHE A 643 -12.01 12.90 21.09
CA PHE A 643 -13.35 12.42 21.43
C PHE A 643 -13.68 12.63 22.91
N SER A 644 -12.74 12.32 23.81
CA SER A 644 -12.92 12.52 25.26
C SER A 644 -13.08 14.00 25.61
N LEU A 645 -12.30 14.89 24.99
CA LEU A 645 -12.43 16.35 25.13
C LEU A 645 -13.77 16.85 24.58
N TYR A 646 -14.22 16.31 23.45
CA TYR A 646 -15.54 16.61 22.89
C TYR A 646 -16.67 16.23 23.85
N GLN A 647 -16.58 15.07 24.53
CA GLN A 647 -17.56 14.65 25.54
C GLN A 647 -17.59 15.58 26.76
N GLN A 648 -16.47 16.24 27.10
CA GLN A 648 -16.40 17.30 28.10
C GLN A 648 -16.77 18.70 27.58
N HIS A 649 -17.28 18.81 26.36
CA HIS A 649 -17.61 20.08 25.70
C HIS A 649 -16.40 21.02 25.49
N LYS A 650 -15.17 20.51 25.55
CA LYS A 650 -13.92 21.24 25.28
C LYS A 650 -13.66 21.32 23.77
N TYR A 651 -14.55 21.97 23.05
CA TYR A 651 -14.61 21.94 21.58
C TYR A 651 -13.35 22.48 20.89
N GLU A 652 -12.73 23.53 21.44
CA GLU A 652 -11.47 24.07 20.89
C GLU A 652 -10.28 23.12 21.05
N GLU A 653 -10.22 22.36 22.15
CA GLU A 653 -9.19 21.34 22.35
C GLU A 653 -9.44 20.15 21.42
N ALA A 654 -10.69 19.66 21.38
CA ALA A 654 -11.08 18.58 20.47
C ALA A 654 -10.81 18.92 19.00
N ARG A 655 -11.05 20.17 18.56
CA ARG A 655 -10.73 20.63 17.20
C ARG A 655 -9.25 20.40 16.90
N ARG A 656 -8.36 20.84 17.78
CA ARG A 656 -6.90 20.74 17.57
C ARG A 656 -6.46 19.29 17.44
N GLU A 657 -6.96 18.41 18.29
CA GLU A 657 -6.62 16.98 18.22
C GLU A 657 -7.06 16.36 16.89
N TYR A 658 -8.27 16.64 16.41
CA TYR A 658 -8.71 16.12 15.11
C TYR A 658 -8.08 16.83 13.91
N GLU A 659 -7.68 18.10 14.01
CA GLU A 659 -6.85 18.78 12.99
C GLU A 659 -5.46 18.12 12.91
N ILE A 660 -4.89 17.63 14.02
CA ILE A 660 -3.67 16.80 14.02
C ILE A 660 -3.92 15.48 13.30
N VAL A 661 -5.03 14.79 13.58
CA VAL A 661 -5.40 13.55 12.89
C VAL A 661 -5.44 13.75 11.36
N GLN A 662 -6.11 14.81 10.88
CA GLN A 662 -6.14 15.14 9.44
C GLN A 662 -4.78 15.50 8.85
N SER A 663 -3.88 16.09 9.63
CA SER A 663 -2.50 16.36 9.17
C SER A 663 -1.69 15.08 8.95
N ILE A 664 -2.07 13.98 9.62
CA ILE A 664 -1.44 12.67 9.52
C ILE A 664 -2.11 11.84 8.41
N ASP A 665 -3.45 11.78 8.42
CA ASP A 665 -4.28 11.13 7.42
C ASP A 665 -5.45 12.05 7.03
N PRO A 666 -5.36 12.73 5.87
CA PRO A 666 -6.40 13.65 5.42
C PRO A 666 -7.75 12.99 5.12
N ASP A 667 -7.78 11.66 4.95
CA ASP A 667 -8.99 10.89 4.60
C ASP A 667 -9.57 10.15 5.82
N ASP A 668 -9.27 10.63 7.04
CA ASP A 668 -9.70 10.01 8.28
C ASP A 668 -11.22 10.19 8.51
N LEU A 669 -11.98 9.11 8.35
CA LEU A 669 -13.44 9.13 8.50
C LEU A 669 -13.91 9.68 9.85
N SER A 670 -13.20 9.34 10.94
CA SER A 670 -13.57 9.79 12.29
C SER A 670 -13.30 11.28 12.46
N ALA A 671 -12.21 11.78 11.88
CA ALA A 671 -11.90 13.20 11.88
C ALA A 671 -12.95 14.00 11.10
N HIS A 672 -13.32 13.58 9.88
CA HIS A 672 -14.39 14.25 9.11
C HIS A 672 -15.69 14.30 9.92
N TYR A 673 -16.09 13.19 10.56
CA TYR A 673 -17.30 13.15 11.37
C TYR A 673 -17.24 14.14 12.55
N ILE A 674 -16.21 14.05 13.39
CA ILE A 674 -16.16 14.85 14.62
C ILE A 674 -15.85 16.32 14.34
N LEU A 675 -14.98 16.64 13.37
CA LEU A 675 -14.73 18.02 12.96
C LEU A 675 -15.98 18.66 12.37
N SER A 676 -16.81 17.93 11.61
CA SER A 676 -18.09 18.49 11.13
C SER A 676 -18.97 18.98 12.29
N ILE A 677 -19.00 18.25 13.41
CA ILE A 677 -19.78 18.59 14.60
C ILE A 677 -19.10 19.72 15.38
N VAL A 678 -17.79 19.61 15.63
CA VAL A 678 -17.01 20.59 16.41
C VAL A 678 -16.98 21.94 15.71
N TYR A 679 -16.70 22.00 14.40
CA TYR A 679 -16.76 23.23 13.62
C TYR A 679 -18.14 23.88 13.68
N ARG A 680 -19.23 23.10 13.61
CA ARG A 680 -20.59 23.63 13.76
C ARG A 680 -20.82 24.24 15.14
N ARG A 681 -20.35 23.59 16.21
CA ARG A 681 -20.45 24.09 17.60
C ARG A 681 -19.65 25.39 17.80
N LEU A 682 -18.54 25.53 17.09
CA LEU A 682 -17.68 26.73 17.09
C LEU A 682 -18.12 27.81 16.09
N GLY A 683 -19.19 27.60 15.33
CA GLY A 683 -19.71 28.57 14.34
C GLY A 683 -18.95 28.60 13.00
N MET A 684 -18.03 27.68 12.76
CA MET A 684 -17.24 27.55 11.52
C MET A 684 -18.02 26.79 10.44
N LYS A 685 -19.03 27.44 9.86
CA LYS A 685 -20.02 26.79 8.98
C LYS A 685 -19.41 26.17 7.71
N ASP A 686 -18.50 26.87 7.03
CA ASP A 686 -17.94 26.40 5.76
C ASP A 686 -17.05 25.17 5.96
N LYS A 687 -16.18 25.21 6.99
CA LYS A 687 -15.40 24.04 7.39
C LYS A 687 -16.31 22.86 7.78
N SER A 688 -17.33 23.11 8.59
CA SER A 688 -18.30 22.07 8.98
C SER A 688 -18.99 21.42 7.76
N ALA A 689 -19.39 22.24 6.77
CA ALA A 689 -20.02 21.74 5.56
C ALA A 689 -19.08 20.90 4.70
N HIS A 690 -17.81 21.29 4.59
CA HIS A 690 -16.78 20.50 3.90
C HIS A 690 -16.59 19.13 4.57
N GLU A 691 -16.33 19.12 5.87
CA GLU A 691 -16.12 17.87 6.63
C GLU A 691 -17.35 16.95 6.60
N ALA A 692 -18.57 17.53 6.66
CA ALA A 692 -19.80 16.78 6.55
C ALA A 692 -19.97 16.14 5.16
N ALA A 693 -19.52 16.81 4.10
CA ALA A 693 -19.56 16.28 2.74
C ALA A 693 -18.58 15.12 2.56
N GLU A 694 -17.34 15.26 3.04
CA GLU A 694 -16.33 14.20 3.02
C GLU A 694 -16.80 12.96 3.81
N PHE A 695 -17.30 13.16 5.03
CA PHE A 695 -17.89 12.07 5.82
C PHE A 695 -19.07 11.41 5.10
N ALA A 696 -19.97 12.19 4.50
CA ALA A 696 -21.15 11.66 3.83
C ALA A 696 -20.79 10.81 2.61
N ASP A 697 -19.72 11.15 1.89
CA ASP A 697 -19.21 10.36 0.77
C ASP A 697 -18.48 9.11 1.28
N GLN A 698 -17.62 9.22 2.28
CA GLN A 698 -16.77 8.09 2.72
C GLN A 698 -17.48 7.06 3.61
N LYS A 699 -18.48 7.45 4.42
CA LYS A 699 -19.15 6.57 5.39
C LYS A 699 -19.76 5.33 4.76
N ASP A 700 -19.81 4.22 5.49
CA ASP A 700 -20.37 2.97 4.99
C ASP A 700 -21.82 3.12 4.51
N ASP A 701 -22.12 2.37 3.45
CA ASP A 701 -23.46 2.20 2.91
C ASP A 701 -23.98 0.83 3.34
N PRO A 702 -24.84 0.76 4.37
CA PRO A 702 -25.33 -0.53 4.86
C PRO A 702 -26.17 -1.27 3.82
N THR A 703 -26.70 -0.59 2.79
CA THR A 703 -27.47 -1.24 1.73
C THR A 703 -26.59 -2.03 0.77
N ALA A 704 -25.31 -1.66 0.64
CA ALA A 704 -24.37 -2.38 -0.23
C ALA A 704 -24.09 -3.82 0.24
N ASN A 705 -24.30 -4.11 1.53
CA ASN A 705 -24.12 -5.45 2.08
C ASN A 705 -25.11 -6.47 1.51
N THR A 706 -26.23 -6.06 0.91
CA THR A 706 -27.15 -7.01 0.26
C THR A 706 -26.47 -7.74 -0.90
N TYR A 707 -25.63 -7.06 -1.68
CA TYR A 707 -24.85 -7.68 -2.75
C TYR A 707 -23.89 -8.74 -2.23
N ALA A 708 -23.22 -8.46 -1.09
CA ALA A 708 -22.36 -9.42 -0.43
C ALA A 708 -23.14 -10.65 0.04
N LEU A 709 -24.27 -10.44 0.72
CA LEU A 709 -25.10 -11.54 1.22
C LEU A 709 -25.67 -12.40 0.08
N GLU A 710 -26.14 -11.80 -1.00
CA GLU A 710 -26.60 -12.52 -2.19
C GLU A 710 -25.49 -13.34 -2.86
N TYR A 711 -24.27 -12.80 -2.89
CA TYR A 711 -23.09 -13.51 -3.37
C TYR A 711 -22.78 -14.71 -2.46
N LEU A 712 -22.64 -14.50 -1.15
CA LEU A 712 -22.33 -15.56 -0.19
C LEU A 712 -23.40 -16.68 -0.21
N ALA A 713 -24.68 -16.34 -0.36
CA ALA A 713 -25.76 -17.32 -0.46
C ALA A 713 -25.63 -18.24 -1.69
N LYS A 714 -24.97 -17.80 -2.76
CA LYS A 714 -24.73 -18.58 -3.99
C LYS A 714 -23.39 -19.32 -3.99
N HIS A 715 -22.50 -19.00 -3.05
CA HIS A 715 -21.13 -19.52 -2.97
C HIS A 715 -20.86 -20.10 -1.56
N PRO A 716 -21.40 -21.30 -1.26
CA PRO A 716 -21.33 -21.88 0.08
C PRO A 716 -19.89 -22.20 0.54
N ASP A 717 -18.98 -22.47 -0.40
CA ASP A 717 -17.54 -22.59 -0.16
C ASP A 717 -16.96 -21.29 0.42
N VAL A 718 -17.26 -20.17 -0.22
CA VAL A 718 -16.84 -18.84 0.22
C VAL A 718 -17.55 -18.40 1.50
N ALA A 719 -18.85 -18.70 1.62
CA ALA A 719 -19.60 -18.43 2.85
C ALA A 719 -19.01 -19.19 4.05
N THR A 720 -18.60 -20.44 3.87
CA THR A 720 -17.94 -21.22 4.91
C THR A 720 -16.61 -20.59 5.32
N GLU A 721 -15.78 -20.23 4.34
CA GLU A 721 -14.49 -19.56 4.56
C GLU A 721 -14.65 -18.22 5.32
N SER A 722 -15.75 -17.50 5.07
CA SER A 722 -16.02 -16.21 5.74
C SER A 722 -16.32 -16.32 7.24
N VAL A 723 -16.61 -17.53 7.74
CA VAL A 723 -16.91 -17.76 9.16
C VAL A 723 -15.62 -17.96 9.96
N PRO A 724 -15.25 -17.11 10.93
CA PRO A 724 -13.92 -17.16 11.58
C PRO A 724 -13.57 -18.46 12.33
N TRP A 725 -14.56 -19.28 12.68
CA TRP A 725 -14.38 -20.55 13.41
C TRP A 725 -14.67 -21.79 12.56
N HIS A 726 -14.73 -21.67 11.23
CA HIS A 726 -14.89 -22.83 10.36
C HIS A 726 -13.72 -23.82 10.48
N ILE A 727 -13.97 -25.05 10.01
CA ILE A 727 -13.00 -26.15 10.03
C ILE A 727 -12.98 -26.76 8.63
N HIS A 728 -11.81 -26.83 8.01
CA HIS A 728 -11.60 -27.61 6.80
C HIS A 728 -11.61 -29.09 7.17
N LYS A 729 -12.45 -29.87 6.51
CA LYS A 729 -12.60 -31.31 6.78
C LYS A 729 -12.07 -32.09 5.59
N ALA A 730 -11.49 -33.27 5.84
CA ALA A 730 -11.18 -34.20 4.75
C ALA A 730 -12.45 -34.50 3.94
N ASN A 731 -12.36 -34.48 2.61
CA ASN A 731 -13.48 -34.79 1.73
C ASN A 731 -14.02 -36.19 2.04
N ALA A 732 -15.29 -36.27 2.46
CA ALA A 732 -15.91 -37.54 2.84
C ALA A 732 -16.10 -38.53 1.67
N ASP A 733 -15.96 -38.06 0.42
CA ASP A 733 -16.41 -38.79 -0.77
C ASP A 733 -15.29 -39.49 -1.60
N GLU A 734 -14.01 -39.32 -1.29
CA GLU A 734 -12.95 -40.06 -2.02
C GLU A 734 -12.72 -41.48 -1.49
N GLY A 735 -13.29 -41.82 -0.34
CA GLY A 735 -13.24 -43.17 0.25
C GLY A 735 -14.05 -44.24 -0.50
N ALA A 736 -14.88 -43.86 -1.47
CA ALA A 736 -15.73 -44.78 -2.23
C ALA A 736 -15.33 -44.95 -3.72
N ALA A 737 -14.36 -44.20 -4.23
CA ALA A 737 -13.98 -44.20 -5.65
C ALA A 737 -12.58 -44.79 -5.94
N GLY A 738 -11.93 -45.42 -4.95
CA GLY A 738 -10.57 -45.97 -5.04
C GLY A 738 -10.43 -47.34 -5.69
N GLU A 739 -11.52 -48.03 -6.06
CA GLU A 739 -11.47 -49.24 -6.89
C GLU A 739 -11.80 -48.89 -8.35
N GLY A 740 -10.90 -48.20 -9.08
CA GLY A 740 -11.23 -47.92 -10.48
C GLY A 740 -10.35 -47.02 -11.34
N ARG A 741 -9.12 -46.66 -10.94
CA ARG A 741 -8.18 -46.00 -11.87
C ARG A 741 -6.85 -46.72 -11.88
N GLY A 742 -6.83 -47.82 -12.63
CA GLY A 742 -5.62 -48.57 -12.93
C GLY A 742 -4.94 -48.08 -14.20
N ARG A 743 -3.62 -47.92 -14.08
CA ARG A 743 -2.53 -47.89 -15.08
C ARG A 743 -2.37 -46.65 -15.96
#